data_AF-A5DNM9-F1
#
_entry.id   AF-A5DNM9-F1
#
_cell.length_a   1.000
_cell.length_b   1.000
_cell.length_c   1.000
_cell.angle_alpha   90.00
_cell.angle_beta   90.00
_cell.angle_gamma   90.00
#
_symmetry.space_group_name_H-M   'P 1'
#
loop_
_entity.id
_entity.type
_entity.pdbx_description
1 polymer ?
#
loop_
_entity_poly.entity_id
_entity_poly.type
_entity_poly.pdbx_seq_one_letter_code
_entity_poly.pdbx_strand_id
1 'polypeptide(L)'
;MPSHQDTFSATLAKINCDSMSLIGLQKEFILRYLREIQTPGSLYILILDDTTESLLNRILPKEKLLRVVTSVDKIDNKRRTQTFLEAIYFVELSAYNINCMIADVQVKRYKGGHGMFLPLSPTDTEASYVYNSSKFIQNPKVYDYFGGGNNMHTVPATLYPVESRVFLADSSTPNSMAIYYNDNCAELVLPQIRIAARTLVNLLVITGEYPLIRFFCPQDATHVAARLPELLADEVQRQIDDYAREHHDYPPVENQDKPRSILLITDRTMDLYAPLLHEFSYQAMAMDIVPSLEREGVYKYTTENENGDVVDLEARLDDEEDEDWVSLRHTHIIESSELIITKINDLIRNNPMMVDRSKATTSSDLMWVVAHLKGFDKERRQITLHKKLIDECLDRNSDRKLAEFAADFEQTCAAGGTSFEGVKNKTLHEDLVVLLARSDLHVNDKMRLVLIYALYRGGLVESDFIKLAKFIGVKDRQMVSLVQRCFTNMQKLGFPIVKSDVKQKRVVKEHFHTINNEGTYNTSRFGPGLKAVLQKAAKYQLDETWFPYFRDKPLDEDLPADATGSSSAAPGSNSLRNPRIKASWAQHSAKSGQQNRPKQRIFCYVAGGITYSEVRSMYELTEATNKDFFVGSEVILKPRDFLIGLQSVDKAKKIPDLDIPLYHKLQRPSEAPLHLFEVPKAPVVPQVNPSQMSNMAGLSVNASPNTNNQPSTNLPSHYQTRLSRQQEPEQKDKKKSKLKKFFK
;
A
#
# COMPACT_ATOMS: atom_id res chain seq x y z
N MET A 1 -17.68 -5.71 47.65
CA MET A 1 -16.62 -5.84 46.63
C MET A 1 -17.30 -6.14 45.31
N PRO A 2 -17.41 -5.18 44.38
CA PRO A 2 -18.08 -5.41 43.11
C PRO A 2 -17.11 -6.00 42.07
N SER A 3 -17.72 -6.68 41.11
CA SER A 3 -17.21 -7.53 40.04
C SER A 3 -16.22 -6.88 39.07
N HIS A 4 -15.20 -7.65 38.70
CA HIS A 4 -14.12 -7.32 37.74
C HIS A 4 -14.54 -7.16 36.26
N GLN A 5 -15.80 -6.84 35.97
CA GLN A 5 -16.27 -6.65 34.58
C GLN A 5 -16.39 -5.17 34.15
N ASP A 6 -16.32 -4.20 35.06
CA ASP A 6 -16.59 -2.79 34.73
C ASP A 6 -15.34 -1.89 34.59
N THR A 7 -14.12 -2.43 34.53
CA THR A 7 -12.90 -1.61 34.41
C THR A 7 -12.20 -1.67 33.05
N PHE A 8 -12.72 -2.40 32.06
CA PHE A 8 -12.05 -2.52 30.76
C PHE A 8 -12.38 -1.41 29.74
N SER A 9 -13.39 -0.58 30.00
CA SER A 9 -13.72 0.57 29.14
C SER A 9 -12.80 1.78 29.32
N ALA A 10 -11.92 1.79 30.32
CA ALA A 10 -11.13 2.97 30.71
C ALA A 10 -9.66 2.94 30.27
N THR A 11 -9.19 1.87 29.60
CA THR A 11 -7.79 1.74 29.15
C THR A 11 -7.63 1.98 27.64
N LEU A 12 -8.48 2.83 27.06
CA LEU A 12 -8.33 3.35 25.69
C LEU A 12 -7.67 4.74 25.64
N ALA A 13 -7.25 5.30 26.79
CA ALA A 13 -6.92 6.72 26.89
C ALA A 13 -5.41 7.07 26.90
N LYS A 14 -4.48 6.14 26.65
CA LYS A 14 -3.05 6.48 26.55
C LYS A 14 -2.30 5.68 25.49
N ILE A 15 -2.55 6.02 24.22
CA ILE A 15 -1.52 5.93 23.18
C ILE A 15 -1.51 7.30 22.50
N ASN A 16 -0.47 8.07 22.79
CA ASN A 16 -0.20 9.36 22.14
C ASN A 16 0.59 9.06 20.86
N CYS A 17 -0.14 8.75 19.80
CA CYS A 17 0.26 8.68 18.39
C CYS A 17 -1.07 8.67 17.63
N ASP A 18 -1.23 9.52 16.61
CA ASP A 18 -2.48 9.83 15.88
C ASP A 18 -3.56 8.74 16.06
N SER A 19 -4.59 8.99 16.88
CA SER A 19 -5.51 7.97 17.45
C SER A 19 -6.37 7.23 16.42
N MET A 20 -6.07 7.41 15.12
CA MET A 20 -6.81 6.96 13.96
C MET A 20 -5.90 6.45 12.82
N SER A 21 -4.69 5.96 13.12
CA SER A 21 -3.84 5.31 12.10
C SER A 21 -4.44 3.99 11.60
N LEU A 22 -4.63 3.84 10.28
CA LEU A 22 -5.16 2.60 9.67
C LEU A 22 -4.32 1.36 10.01
N ILE A 23 -3.00 1.51 10.13
CA ILE A 23 -2.11 0.41 10.52
C ILE A 23 -2.42 -0.04 11.95
N GLY A 24 -2.57 0.93 12.87
CA GLY A 24 -2.93 0.67 14.26
C GLY A 24 -4.31 0.03 14.39
N LEU A 25 -5.31 0.53 13.65
CA LEU A 25 -6.68 0.02 13.65
C LEU A 25 -6.73 -1.43 13.14
N GLN A 26 -6.11 -1.71 11.98
CA GLN A 26 -6.10 -3.07 11.41
C GLN A 26 -5.34 -4.05 12.31
N LYS A 27 -4.22 -3.61 12.90
CA LYS A 27 -3.43 -4.40 13.84
C LYS A 27 -4.24 -4.79 15.07
N GLU A 28 -4.89 -3.83 15.72
CA GLU A 28 -5.68 -4.12 16.93
C GLU A 28 -6.91 -4.96 16.60
N PHE A 29 -7.53 -4.73 15.43
CA PHE A 29 -8.64 -5.56 14.94
C PHE A 29 -8.25 -7.03 14.83
N ILE A 30 -7.13 -7.34 14.17
CA ILE A 30 -6.65 -8.72 14.01
C ILE A 30 -6.19 -9.31 15.34
N LEU A 31 -5.46 -8.55 16.16
CA LEU A 31 -5.01 -9.03 17.48
C LEU A 31 -6.17 -9.32 18.43
N ARG A 32 -7.27 -8.55 18.36
CA ARG A 32 -8.47 -8.81 19.15
C ARG A 32 -9.06 -10.18 18.83
N TYR A 33 -9.27 -10.51 17.56
CA TYR A 33 -9.77 -11.82 17.15
C TYR A 33 -8.82 -12.96 17.55
N LEU A 34 -7.51 -12.78 17.39
CA LEU A 34 -6.53 -13.77 17.84
C LEU A 34 -6.63 -14.03 19.35
N ARG A 35 -6.80 -12.99 20.17
CA ARG A 35 -6.96 -13.13 21.63
C ARG A 35 -8.28 -13.80 22.01
N GLU A 36 -9.37 -13.52 21.29
CA GLU A 36 -10.70 -14.14 21.53
C GLU A 36 -10.70 -15.65 21.27
N ILE A 37 -9.91 -16.12 20.30
CA ILE A 37 -9.74 -17.55 20.00
C ILE A 37 -8.92 -18.27 21.09
N GLN A 38 -7.98 -17.56 21.72
CA GLN A 38 -6.98 -18.17 22.59
C GLN A 38 -7.50 -18.49 24.00
N THR A 39 -7.49 -19.77 24.34
CA THR A 39 -7.77 -20.24 25.71
C THR A 39 -6.50 -20.32 26.58
N PRO A 40 -6.56 -19.94 27.87
CA PRO A 40 -5.44 -20.10 28.79
C PRO A 40 -4.93 -21.55 28.86
N GLY A 41 -3.60 -21.72 28.79
CA GLY A 41 -2.94 -23.04 28.89
C GLY A 41 -2.85 -23.85 27.59
N SER A 42 -3.51 -23.42 26.52
CA SER A 42 -3.37 -24.01 25.18
C SER A 42 -2.24 -23.35 24.40
N LEU A 43 -1.63 -24.12 23.49
CA LEU A 43 -0.59 -23.65 22.58
C LEU A 43 -1.14 -23.59 21.16
N TYR A 44 -0.89 -22.47 20.47
CA TYR A 44 -1.49 -22.17 19.18
C TYR A 44 -0.43 -21.97 18.10
N ILE A 45 -0.68 -22.53 16.91
CA ILE A 45 0.06 -22.24 15.69
C ILE A 45 -0.82 -21.44 14.75
N LEU A 46 -0.27 -20.37 14.17
CA LEU A 46 -0.97 -19.58 13.17
C LEU A 46 -0.60 -20.07 11.77
N ILE A 47 -1.61 -20.45 10.99
CA ILE A 47 -1.48 -20.93 9.62
C ILE A 47 -1.98 -19.83 8.69
N LEU A 48 -1.10 -19.41 7.77
CA LEU A 48 -1.32 -18.28 6.86
C LEU A 48 -1.28 -18.73 5.40
N ASP A 49 -1.95 -17.96 4.55
CA ASP A 49 -1.76 -17.99 3.09
C ASP A 49 -0.98 -16.75 2.64
N ASP A 50 -0.70 -16.65 1.34
CA ASP A 50 0.10 -15.53 0.80
C ASP A 50 -0.56 -14.16 1.05
N THR A 51 -1.90 -14.11 1.00
CA THR A 51 -2.67 -12.87 1.19
C THR A 51 -2.58 -12.38 2.64
N THR A 52 -2.88 -13.26 3.58
CA THR A 52 -2.92 -12.97 5.02
C THR A 52 -1.53 -12.80 5.61
N GLU A 53 -0.52 -13.53 5.12
CA GLU A 53 0.88 -13.34 5.50
C GLU A 53 1.38 -11.96 5.07
N SER A 54 1.10 -11.55 3.82
CA SER A 54 1.48 -10.24 3.32
C SER A 54 0.88 -9.12 4.18
N LEU A 55 -0.41 -9.23 4.52
CA LEU A 55 -1.09 -8.29 5.42
C LEU A 55 -0.48 -8.26 6.83
N LEU A 56 -0.23 -9.43 7.44
CA LEU A 56 0.32 -9.49 8.79
C LEU A 56 1.73 -8.90 8.87
N ASN A 57 2.59 -9.23 7.91
CA ASN A 57 3.94 -8.69 7.84
C ASN A 57 3.95 -7.15 7.72
N ARG A 58 2.88 -6.56 7.16
CA ARG A 58 2.75 -5.11 7.05
C ARG A 58 2.47 -4.43 8.39
N ILE A 59 1.65 -5.04 9.25
CA ILE A 59 1.13 -4.41 10.47
C ILE A 59 1.81 -4.90 11.75
N LEU A 60 2.45 -6.07 11.71
CA LEU A 60 3.03 -6.71 12.88
C LEU A 60 4.32 -7.47 12.51
N PRO A 61 5.48 -7.09 13.07
CA PRO A 61 6.71 -7.86 12.87
C PRO A 61 6.58 -9.25 13.50
N LYS A 62 7.20 -10.24 12.86
CA LYS A 62 7.15 -11.65 13.26
C LYS A 62 7.49 -11.89 14.74
N GLU A 63 8.43 -11.14 15.29
CA GLU A 63 8.82 -11.21 16.70
C GLU A 63 7.69 -10.86 17.67
N LYS A 64 6.88 -9.85 17.33
CA LYS A 64 5.70 -9.47 18.13
C LYS A 64 4.59 -10.53 17.97
N LEU A 65 4.46 -11.13 16.78
CA LEU A 65 3.49 -12.20 16.52
C LEU A 65 3.80 -13.48 17.32
N LEU A 66 5.08 -13.84 17.45
CA LEU A 66 5.53 -14.99 18.27
C LEU A 66 5.32 -14.81 19.79
N ARG A 67 4.95 -13.62 20.24
CA ARG A 67 4.49 -13.39 21.63
C ARG A 67 3.01 -13.71 21.81
N VAL A 68 2.26 -13.75 20.70
CA VAL A 68 0.83 -14.05 20.67
C VAL A 68 0.63 -15.55 20.38
N VAL A 69 1.33 -16.11 19.40
CA VAL A 69 1.24 -17.52 19.00
C VAL A 69 2.58 -18.24 19.14
N THR A 70 2.57 -19.56 19.31
CA THR A 70 3.78 -20.38 19.49
C THR A 70 4.64 -20.44 18.23
N SER A 71 4.01 -20.52 17.06
CA SER A 71 4.68 -20.56 15.76
C SER A 71 3.76 -20.07 14.64
N VAL A 72 4.36 -19.78 13.49
CA VAL A 72 3.65 -19.30 12.29
C VAL A 72 4.18 -20.08 11.09
N ASP A 73 3.28 -20.68 10.30
CA ASP A 73 3.60 -21.45 9.10
C ASP A 73 2.68 -21.09 7.93
N LYS A 74 3.13 -21.35 6.69
CA LYS A 74 2.25 -21.27 5.50
C LYS A 74 1.44 -22.54 5.31
N ILE A 75 0.20 -22.38 4.85
CA ILE A 75 -0.77 -23.46 4.64
C ILE A 75 -0.31 -24.51 3.62
N ASP A 76 0.48 -24.13 2.63
CA ASP A 76 0.95 -25.02 1.55
C ASP A 76 2.36 -25.57 1.76
N ASN A 77 3.10 -25.07 2.76
CA ASN A 77 4.43 -25.56 3.09
C ASN A 77 4.41 -26.95 3.75
N LYS A 78 5.54 -27.66 3.65
CA LYS A 78 5.74 -28.94 4.35
C LYS A 78 5.83 -28.71 5.87
N ARG A 79 4.78 -29.13 6.59
CA ARG A 79 4.61 -28.91 8.03
C ARG A 79 4.64 -30.22 8.81
N ARG A 80 5.21 -30.20 10.02
CA ARG A 80 5.33 -31.38 10.91
C ARG A 80 4.00 -31.64 11.62
N THR A 81 3.73 -32.90 11.96
CA THR A 81 2.62 -33.25 12.85
C THR A 81 2.94 -32.82 14.28
N GLN A 82 2.09 -31.96 14.86
CA GLN A 82 2.21 -31.38 16.19
C GLN A 82 0.86 -31.45 16.92
N THR A 83 0.47 -32.65 17.34
CA THR A 83 -0.83 -32.92 17.99
C THR A 83 -1.01 -32.28 19.38
N PHE A 84 -0.02 -31.54 19.87
CA PHE A 84 -0.10 -30.76 21.11
C PHE A 84 -0.48 -29.29 20.87
N LEU A 85 -0.46 -28.83 19.59
CA LEU A 85 -0.86 -27.49 19.18
C LEU A 85 -2.28 -27.49 18.63
N GLU A 86 -3.01 -26.39 18.82
CA GLU A 86 -4.23 -26.06 18.08
C GLU A 86 -3.90 -25.08 16.94
N ALA A 87 -4.48 -25.29 15.76
CA ALA A 87 -4.21 -24.45 14.60
C ALA A 87 -5.24 -23.34 14.45
N ILE A 88 -4.77 -22.10 14.27
CA ILE A 88 -5.58 -20.96 13.85
C ILE A 88 -5.33 -20.75 12.37
N TYR A 89 -6.34 -20.98 11.54
CA TYR A 89 -6.29 -20.79 10.10
C TYR A 89 -6.74 -19.37 9.77
N PHE A 90 -5.80 -18.43 9.68
CA PHE A 90 -6.06 -17.09 9.16
C PHE A 90 -5.76 -17.08 7.67
N VAL A 91 -6.76 -17.41 6.86
CA VAL A 91 -6.61 -17.64 5.40
C VAL A 91 -7.85 -17.21 4.62
N GLU A 92 -7.70 -17.00 3.32
CA GLU A 92 -8.84 -16.87 2.40
C GLU A 92 -9.55 -18.22 2.22
N LEU A 93 -10.89 -18.20 2.15
CA LEU A 93 -11.69 -19.37 1.79
C LEU A 93 -11.68 -19.61 0.27
N SER A 94 -10.53 -20.03 -0.24
CA SER A 94 -10.39 -20.54 -1.61
C SER A 94 -10.51 -22.06 -1.64
N ALA A 95 -10.91 -22.62 -2.78
CA ALA A 95 -10.94 -24.08 -2.98
C ALA A 95 -9.59 -24.74 -2.65
N TYR A 96 -8.50 -24.09 -3.03
CA TYR A 96 -7.13 -24.52 -2.70
C TYR A 96 -6.87 -24.58 -1.19
N ASN A 97 -7.12 -23.49 -0.46
CA ASN A 97 -6.88 -23.44 0.98
C ASN A 97 -7.78 -24.42 1.74
N ILE A 98 -9.03 -24.60 1.30
CA ILE A 98 -9.95 -25.59 1.88
C ILE A 98 -9.39 -27.00 1.72
N ASN A 99 -8.88 -27.36 0.53
CA ASN A 99 -8.26 -28.67 0.31
C ASN A 99 -6.99 -28.86 1.15
N CYS A 100 -6.19 -27.82 1.37
CA CYS A 100 -5.05 -27.89 2.29
C CYS A 100 -5.48 -28.13 3.74
N MET A 101 -6.56 -27.50 4.20
CA MET A 101 -7.14 -27.78 5.53
C MET A 101 -7.67 -29.21 5.64
N ILE A 102 -8.31 -29.74 4.59
CA ILE A 102 -8.75 -31.15 4.56
C ILE A 102 -7.54 -32.08 4.74
N ALA A 103 -6.40 -31.79 4.10
CA ALA A 103 -5.18 -32.56 4.28
C ALA A 103 -4.70 -32.55 5.75
N ASP A 104 -4.75 -31.41 6.43
CA ASP A 104 -4.42 -31.28 7.86
C ASP A 104 -5.30 -32.14 8.77
N VAL A 105 -6.60 -32.17 8.52
CA VAL A 105 -7.56 -33.01 9.26
C VAL A 105 -7.30 -34.49 8.99
N GLN A 106 -7.03 -34.87 7.74
CA GLN A 106 -6.81 -36.26 7.36
C GLN A 106 -5.60 -36.90 8.05
N VAL A 107 -4.47 -36.17 8.10
CA VAL A 107 -3.26 -36.68 8.76
C VAL A 107 -3.20 -36.37 10.26
N LYS A 108 -4.23 -35.73 10.81
CA LYS A 108 -4.29 -35.26 12.21
C LYS A 108 -3.08 -34.40 12.58
N ARG A 109 -2.78 -33.41 11.75
CA ARG A 109 -1.57 -32.57 11.91
C ARG A 109 -1.54 -31.83 13.23
N TYR A 110 -2.69 -31.37 13.70
CA TYR A 110 -2.85 -30.60 14.93
C TYR A 110 -3.95 -31.22 15.82
N LYS A 111 -4.01 -30.81 17.08
CA LYS A 111 -5.01 -31.26 18.07
C LYS A 111 -6.44 -30.93 17.64
N GLY A 112 -6.63 -29.73 17.10
CA GLY A 112 -7.90 -29.15 16.67
C GLY A 112 -7.65 -27.89 15.84
N GLY A 113 -8.70 -27.33 15.26
CA GLY A 113 -8.64 -26.16 14.39
C GLY A 113 -9.60 -25.05 14.80
N HIS A 114 -9.17 -23.82 14.53
CA HIS A 114 -9.95 -22.58 14.62
C HIS A 114 -9.86 -21.89 13.26
N GLY A 115 -11.00 -21.63 12.64
CA GLY A 115 -11.11 -20.89 11.40
C GLY A 115 -11.24 -19.40 11.68
N MET A 116 -10.24 -18.62 11.27
CA MET A 116 -10.29 -17.16 11.23
C MET A 116 -10.28 -16.76 9.75
N PHE A 117 -11.38 -16.98 9.05
CA PHE A 117 -11.37 -16.91 7.60
C PHE A 117 -11.61 -15.50 7.06
N LEU A 118 -11.00 -15.15 5.93
CA LEU A 118 -11.51 -14.01 5.15
C LEU A 118 -12.91 -14.35 4.60
N PRO A 119 -13.82 -13.36 4.47
CA PRO A 119 -15.19 -13.61 4.02
C PRO A 119 -15.23 -14.32 2.67
N LEU A 120 -16.00 -15.41 2.60
CA LEU A 120 -16.22 -16.17 1.36
C LEU A 120 -16.99 -15.31 0.36
N SER A 121 -16.56 -15.28 -0.90
CA SER A 121 -17.37 -14.66 -1.95
C SER A 121 -18.62 -15.48 -2.21
N PRO A 122 -19.82 -14.90 -2.20
CA PRO A 122 -21.01 -15.59 -2.70
C PRO A 122 -20.88 -15.98 -4.18
N THR A 123 -20.06 -15.26 -4.92
CA THR A 123 -19.83 -15.48 -6.37
C THR A 123 -18.71 -16.46 -6.68
N ASP A 124 -17.95 -16.90 -5.68
CA ASP A 124 -16.90 -17.90 -5.86
C ASP A 124 -17.56 -19.27 -5.76
N THR A 125 -18.07 -19.73 -6.90
CA THR A 125 -18.87 -20.96 -6.98
C THR A 125 -18.04 -22.19 -6.65
N GLU A 126 -16.75 -22.19 -7.00
CA GLU A 126 -15.86 -23.32 -6.70
C GLU A 126 -15.57 -23.40 -5.20
N ALA A 127 -15.14 -22.29 -4.59
CA ALA A 127 -14.89 -22.27 -3.15
C ALA A 127 -16.16 -22.57 -2.36
N SER A 128 -17.31 -22.01 -2.77
CA SER A 128 -18.61 -22.29 -2.15
C SER A 128 -19.01 -23.75 -2.28
N TYR A 129 -18.76 -24.38 -3.43
CA TYR A 129 -19.02 -25.80 -3.63
C TYR A 129 -18.13 -26.68 -2.74
N VAL A 130 -16.82 -26.40 -2.70
CA VAL A 130 -15.87 -27.17 -1.88
C VAL A 130 -16.17 -26.99 -0.39
N TYR A 131 -16.48 -25.75 0.04
CA TYR A 131 -16.86 -25.45 1.42
C TYR A 131 -18.08 -26.26 1.86
N ASN A 132 -19.15 -26.26 1.06
CA ASN A 132 -20.39 -26.98 1.35
C ASN A 132 -20.35 -28.49 1.01
N SER A 133 -19.19 -29.03 0.63
CA SER A 133 -19.08 -30.41 0.18
C SER A 133 -19.04 -31.43 1.34
N SER A 134 -19.31 -32.70 1.01
CA SER A 134 -19.10 -33.87 1.89
C SER A 134 -17.65 -34.10 2.30
N LYS A 135 -16.69 -33.38 1.69
CA LYS A 135 -15.27 -33.44 2.04
C LYS A 135 -14.88 -32.42 3.10
N PHE A 136 -15.60 -31.31 3.23
CA PHE A 136 -15.31 -30.22 4.17
C PHE A 136 -16.39 -30.07 5.26
N ILE A 137 -17.31 -29.10 5.18
CA ILE A 137 -18.18 -28.76 6.31
C ILE A 137 -19.16 -29.89 6.69
N GLN A 138 -19.57 -30.70 5.72
CA GLN A 138 -20.44 -31.85 5.94
C GLN A 138 -19.67 -33.11 6.37
N ASN A 139 -18.34 -33.08 6.38
CA ASN A 139 -17.52 -34.20 6.85
C ASN A 139 -17.45 -34.19 8.38
N PRO A 140 -17.93 -35.24 9.07
CA PRO A 140 -17.92 -35.27 10.53
C PRO A 140 -16.54 -35.04 11.14
N LYS A 141 -15.47 -35.55 10.51
CA LYS A 141 -14.10 -35.36 11.03
C LYS A 141 -13.64 -33.91 10.98
N VAL A 142 -14.02 -33.18 9.93
CA VAL A 142 -13.68 -31.76 9.77
C VAL A 142 -14.56 -30.93 10.70
N TYR A 143 -15.85 -31.24 10.76
CA TYR A 143 -16.81 -30.59 11.65
C TYR A 143 -16.38 -30.68 13.11
N ASP A 144 -16.01 -31.88 13.57
CA ASP A 144 -15.49 -32.12 14.93
C ASP A 144 -14.14 -31.42 15.16
N TYR A 145 -13.26 -31.41 14.15
CA TYR A 145 -11.96 -30.73 14.21
C TYR A 145 -12.09 -29.22 14.46
N PHE A 146 -13.15 -28.59 13.93
CA PHE A 146 -13.50 -27.19 14.15
C PHE A 146 -14.55 -26.98 15.26
N GLY A 147 -14.60 -27.88 16.26
CA GLY A 147 -15.44 -27.69 17.45
C GLY A 147 -16.95 -27.74 17.17
N GLY A 148 -17.36 -28.55 16.19
CA GLY A 148 -18.74 -28.60 15.72
C GLY A 148 -19.16 -27.33 14.98
N GLY A 149 -18.24 -26.74 14.23
CA GLY A 149 -18.45 -25.48 13.49
C GLY A 149 -18.37 -24.20 14.34
N ASN A 150 -18.40 -24.31 15.68
CA ASN A 150 -18.36 -23.15 16.57
C ASN A 150 -17.04 -22.38 16.52
N ASN A 151 -15.94 -23.03 16.11
CA ASN A 151 -14.64 -22.39 16.01
C ASN A 151 -14.37 -21.80 14.62
N MET A 152 -15.39 -21.66 13.77
CA MET A 152 -15.27 -21.08 12.44
C MET A 152 -15.89 -19.70 12.41
N HIS A 153 -15.06 -18.68 12.20
CA HIS A 153 -15.45 -17.28 12.14
C HIS A 153 -14.92 -16.65 10.86
N THR A 154 -15.69 -15.72 10.30
CA THR A 154 -15.25 -14.87 9.19
C THR A 154 -14.86 -13.51 9.71
N VAL A 155 -13.67 -13.03 9.35
CA VAL A 155 -13.13 -11.75 9.78
C VAL A 155 -12.79 -10.92 8.54
N PRO A 156 -13.44 -9.76 8.32
CA PRO A 156 -13.16 -8.89 7.17
C PRO A 156 -11.82 -8.18 7.38
N ALA A 157 -10.72 -8.89 7.10
CA ALA A 157 -9.34 -8.44 7.27
C ALA A 157 -8.59 -8.48 5.91
N THR A 158 -9.04 -7.69 4.94
CA THR A 158 -8.49 -7.61 3.57
C THR A 158 -7.79 -6.29 3.25
N LEU A 159 -7.97 -5.26 4.10
CA LEU A 159 -7.35 -3.94 3.97
C LEU A 159 -5.85 -4.02 4.14
N TYR A 160 -5.08 -3.59 3.13
CA TYR A 160 -3.62 -3.47 3.23
C TYR A 160 -3.22 -2.02 3.55
N PRO A 161 -2.94 -1.66 4.81
CA PRO A 161 -2.63 -0.27 5.15
C PRO A 161 -1.19 0.10 4.76
N VAL A 162 -1.05 1.16 3.97
CA VAL A 162 0.26 1.66 3.51
C VAL A 162 0.75 2.80 4.36
N GLU A 163 -0.14 3.71 4.74
CA GLU A 163 0.20 4.79 5.67
C GLU A 163 -0.93 4.93 6.69
N SER A 164 -0.75 5.82 7.66
CA SER A 164 -1.79 6.11 8.65
C SER A 164 -3.14 6.50 8.03
N ARG A 165 -3.16 7.07 6.81
CA ARG A 165 -4.38 7.49 6.09
C ARG A 165 -4.56 6.86 4.71
N VAL A 166 -3.70 5.91 4.35
CA VAL A 166 -3.64 5.34 2.99
C VAL A 166 -3.74 3.82 3.04
N PHE A 167 -4.54 3.24 2.15
CA PHE A 167 -4.69 1.79 2.06
C PHE A 167 -4.74 1.29 0.61
N LEU A 168 -4.44 0.00 0.43
CA LEU A 168 -4.57 -0.69 -0.85
C LEU A 168 -5.57 -1.85 -0.73
N ALA A 169 -6.23 -2.14 -1.85
CA ALA A 169 -7.16 -3.26 -1.99
C ALA A 169 -6.47 -4.63 -1.93
N ASP A 170 -5.20 -4.68 -2.35
CA ASP A 170 -4.32 -5.84 -2.24
C ASP A 170 -2.85 -5.37 -2.21
N SER A 171 -1.92 -6.31 -2.01
CA SER A 171 -0.47 -6.04 -1.98
C SER A 171 0.28 -6.47 -3.24
N SER A 172 -0.44 -6.97 -4.26
CA SER A 172 0.16 -7.70 -5.38
C SER A 172 -0.07 -7.05 -6.73
N THR A 173 -1.12 -6.24 -6.90
CA THR A 173 -1.50 -5.61 -8.16
C THR A 173 -0.50 -4.50 -8.49
N PRO A 174 0.38 -4.67 -9.51
CA PRO A 174 1.38 -3.66 -9.83
C PRO A 174 0.76 -2.47 -10.58
N ASN A 175 -0.29 -2.70 -11.36
CA ASN A 175 -1.03 -1.67 -12.09
C ASN A 175 -2.43 -2.19 -12.49
N SER A 176 -3.49 -1.59 -11.96
CA SER A 176 -4.88 -1.99 -12.23
C SER A 176 -5.47 -1.41 -13.51
N MET A 177 -4.77 -0.49 -14.20
CA MET A 177 -5.29 0.16 -15.42
C MET A 177 -5.54 -0.86 -16.53
N ALA A 178 -4.68 -1.88 -16.67
CA ALA A 178 -4.86 -2.93 -17.66
C ALA A 178 -6.16 -3.73 -17.41
N ILE A 179 -6.46 -4.02 -16.14
CA ILE A 179 -7.67 -4.75 -15.75
C ILE A 179 -8.93 -3.96 -16.18
N TYR A 180 -8.95 -2.65 -15.90
CA TYR A 180 -10.15 -1.84 -16.10
C TYR A 180 -10.35 -1.29 -17.52
N TYR A 181 -9.27 -0.99 -18.25
CA TYR A 181 -9.34 -0.26 -19.52
C TYR A 181 -8.83 -1.07 -20.72
N ASN A 182 -8.30 -2.28 -20.52
CA ASN A 182 -8.04 -3.21 -21.63
C ASN A 182 -9.29 -4.04 -21.93
N ASP A 183 -9.79 -3.96 -23.16
CA ASP A 183 -10.96 -4.72 -23.61
C ASP A 183 -10.74 -6.24 -23.50
N ASN A 184 -9.49 -6.70 -23.62
CA ASN A 184 -9.11 -8.11 -23.47
C ASN A 184 -9.18 -8.60 -22.01
N CYS A 185 -9.32 -7.70 -21.04
CA CYS A 185 -9.35 -8.02 -19.60
C CYS A 185 -10.75 -7.86 -18.98
N ALA A 186 -11.80 -7.73 -19.79
CA ALA A 186 -13.16 -7.48 -19.33
C ALA A 186 -13.66 -8.49 -18.27
N GLU A 187 -13.25 -9.76 -18.37
CA GLU A 187 -13.59 -10.82 -17.41
C GLU A 187 -12.98 -10.61 -16.01
N LEU A 188 -11.89 -9.84 -15.90
CA LEU A 188 -11.18 -9.57 -14.65
C LEU A 188 -11.75 -8.36 -13.89
N VAL A 189 -12.55 -7.51 -14.55
CA VAL A 189 -13.10 -6.29 -13.97
C VAL A 189 -13.99 -6.58 -12.76
N LEU A 190 -14.97 -7.48 -12.89
CA LEU A 190 -15.88 -7.79 -11.79
C LEU A 190 -15.18 -8.48 -10.60
N PRO A 191 -14.28 -9.47 -10.81
CA PRO A 191 -13.45 -9.99 -9.72
C PRO A 191 -12.64 -8.91 -9.00
N GLN A 192 -12.03 -7.96 -9.73
CA GLN A 192 -11.28 -6.87 -9.12
C GLN A 192 -12.17 -5.92 -8.31
N ILE A 193 -13.35 -5.56 -8.84
CA ILE A 193 -14.35 -4.75 -8.12
C ILE A 193 -14.73 -5.40 -6.79
N ARG A 194 -14.88 -6.72 -6.75
CA ARG A 194 -15.21 -7.45 -5.50
C ARG A 194 -14.09 -7.39 -4.48
N ILE A 195 -12.82 -7.47 -4.92
CA ILE A 195 -11.66 -7.32 -4.03
C ILE A 195 -11.64 -5.91 -3.43
N ALA A 196 -11.79 -4.88 -4.27
CA ALA A 196 -11.87 -3.50 -3.83
C ALA A 196 -13.02 -3.28 -2.84
N ALA A 197 -14.21 -3.83 -3.14
CA ALA A 197 -15.37 -3.70 -2.27
C ALA A 197 -15.18 -4.38 -0.91
N ARG A 198 -14.61 -5.59 -0.86
CA ARG A 198 -14.29 -6.26 0.42
C ARG A 198 -13.34 -5.43 1.27
N THR A 199 -12.34 -4.82 0.65
CA THR A 199 -11.39 -3.96 1.35
C THR A 199 -12.03 -2.68 1.87
N LEU A 200 -12.94 -2.09 1.10
CA LEU A 200 -13.74 -0.97 1.58
C LEU A 200 -14.65 -1.39 2.74
N VAL A 201 -15.30 -2.55 2.68
CA VAL A 201 -16.07 -3.09 3.81
C VAL A 201 -15.18 -3.30 5.03
N ASN A 202 -13.97 -3.87 4.90
CA ASN A 202 -13.03 -3.95 6.01
C ASN A 202 -12.76 -2.55 6.60
N LEU A 203 -12.45 -1.55 5.79
CA LEU A 203 -12.21 -0.18 6.24
C LEU A 203 -13.40 0.37 7.04
N LEU A 204 -14.61 0.18 6.52
CA LEU A 204 -15.85 0.61 7.17
C LEU A 204 -16.13 -0.14 8.47
N VAL A 205 -15.78 -1.42 8.54
CA VAL A 205 -15.93 -2.24 9.75
C VAL A 205 -14.94 -1.81 10.83
N ILE A 206 -13.65 -1.67 10.53
CA ILE A 206 -12.64 -1.30 11.53
C ILE A 206 -12.79 0.13 12.05
N THR A 207 -13.42 0.99 11.25
CA THR A 207 -13.75 2.36 11.68
C THR A 207 -15.15 2.45 12.30
N GLY A 208 -16.00 1.43 12.14
CA GLY A 208 -17.38 1.41 12.63
C GLY A 208 -18.33 2.34 11.85
N GLU A 209 -18.09 2.56 10.56
CA GLU A 209 -18.74 3.60 9.75
C GLU A 209 -19.71 3.04 8.71
N TYR A 210 -20.94 3.55 8.66
CA TYR A 210 -21.90 3.27 7.59
C TYR A 210 -22.15 4.54 6.75
N PRO A 211 -21.34 4.79 5.71
CA PRO A 211 -21.24 6.10 5.07
C PRO A 211 -22.36 6.37 4.07
N LEU A 212 -22.50 7.64 3.69
CA LEU A 212 -23.17 8.05 2.45
C LEU A 212 -22.24 7.75 1.26
N ILE A 213 -22.66 6.88 0.35
CA ILE A 213 -21.85 6.51 -0.82
C ILE A 213 -22.15 7.44 -1.99
N ARG A 214 -21.10 8.06 -2.52
CA ARG A 214 -21.10 8.86 -3.76
C ARG A 214 -20.10 8.28 -4.75
N PHE A 215 -20.34 8.47 -6.04
CA PHE A 215 -19.43 7.97 -7.07
C PHE A 215 -19.27 8.96 -8.23
N PHE A 216 -18.10 8.96 -8.87
CA PHE A 216 -17.84 9.77 -10.05
C PHE A 216 -18.62 9.24 -11.27
N CYS A 217 -19.31 10.15 -11.95
CA CYS A 217 -20.10 9.90 -13.14
C CYS A 217 -19.61 10.84 -14.26
N PRO A 218 -18.67 10.39 -15.11
CA PRO A 218 -18.16 11.22 -16.20
C PRO A 218 -19.27 11.47 -17.24
N GLN A 219 -19.46 12.74 -17.60
CA GLN A 219 -20.39 13.12 -18.66
C GLN A 219 -19.81 12.78 -20.04
N ASP A 220 -20.65 12.33 -20.98
CA ASP A 220 -20.29 12.01 -22.37
C ASP A 220 -19.16 10.95 -22.54
N ALA A 221 -18.98 10.07 -21.57
CA ALA A 221 -17.96 9.03 -21.64
C ALA A 221 -18.35 7.89 -22.59
N THR A 222 -17.42 7.49 -23.47
CA THR A 222 -17.67 6.45 -24.49
C THR A 222 -17.16 5.07 -24.11
N HIS A 223 -16.24 4.99 -23.15
CA HIS A 223 -15.62 3.72 -22.75
C HIS A 223 -16.49 2.97 -21.75
N VAL A 224 -16.58 1.64 -21.84
CA VAL A 224 -17.40 0.81 -20.94
C VAL A 224 -17.02 0.96 -19.46
N ALA A 225 -15.73 1.22 -19.19
CA ALA A 225 -15.20 1.49 -17.85
C ALA A 225 -15.74 2.78 -17.21
N ALA A 226 -16.45 3.66 -17.94
CA ALA A 226 -17.06 4.86 -17.36
C ALA A 226 -18.06 4.55 -16.24
N ARG A 227 -18.62 3.34 -16.20
CA ARG A 227 -19.52 2.87 -15.13
C ARG A 227 -18.77 2.20 -13.97
N LEU A 228 -17.45 2.13 -14.00
CA LEU A 228 -16.64 1.47 -12.98
C LEU A 228 -16.91 2.02 -11.57
N PRO A 229 -16.94 3.35 -11.33
CA PRO A 229 -17.26 3.88 -10.00
C PRO A 229 -18.66 3.49 -9.51
N GLU A 230 -19.65 3.46 -10.40
CA GLU A 230 -21.03 3.05 -10.10
C GLU A 230 -21.10 1.56 -9.71
N LEU A 231 -20.47 0.68 -10.49
CA LEU A 231 -20.44 -0.76 -10.23
C LEU A 231 -19.74 -1.08 -8.90
N LEU A 232 -18.66 -0.35 -8.58
CA LEU A 232 -17.97 -0.50 -7.30
C LEU A 232 -18.82 0.04 -6.13
N ALA A 233 -19.55 1.14 -6.32
CA ALA A 233 -20.47 1.67 -5.31
C ALA A 233 -21.60 0.68 -4.98
N ASP A 234 -22.19 0.04 -6.00
CA ASP A 234 -23.22 -1.00 -5.81
C ASP A 234 -22.67 -2.20 -5.05
N GLU A 235 -21.50 -2.69 -5.44
CA GLU A 235 -20.89 -3.86 -4.80
C GLU A 235 -20.49 -3.58 -3.35
N VAL A 236 -19.95 -2.39 -3.04
CA VAL A 236 -19.67 -1.96 -1.66
C VAL A 236 -20.95 -1.88 -0.85
N GLN A 237 -21.99 -1.22 -1.37
CA GLN A 237 -23.28 -1.09 -0.70
C GLN A 237 -23.88 -2.46 -0.38
N ARG A 238 -23.85 -3.38 -1.35
CA ARG A 238 -24.36 -4.74 -1.16
C ARG A 238 -23.61 -5.47 -0.04
N GLN A 239 -22.28 -5.45 -0.07
CA GLN A 239 -21.49 -6.18 0.94
C GLN A 239 -21.58 -5.56 2.34
N ILE A 240 -21.67 -4.22 2.47
CA ILE A 240 -21.85 -3.59 3.78
C ILE A 240 -23.27 -3.83 4.34
N ASP A 241 -24.29 -3.86 3.48
CA ASP A 241 -25.65 -4.23 3.87
C ASP A 241 -25.70 -5.69 4.36
N ASP A 242 -25.01 -6.60 3.66
CA ASP A 242 -24.87 -8.00 4.06
C ASP A 242 -24.20 -8.09 5.45
N TYR A 243 -23.08 -7.41 5.66
CA TYR A 243 -22.38 -7.37 6.94
C TYR A 243 -23.27 -6.82 8.07
N ALA A 244 -23.98 -5.72 7.84
CA ALA A 244 -24.86 -5.09 8.83
C ALA A 244 -26.07 -5.96 9.20
N ARG A 245 -26.56 -6.80 8.27
CA ARG A 245 -27.62 -7.78 8.58
C ARG A 245 -27.13 -8.92 9.47
N GLU A 246 -25.87 -9.32 9.30
CA GLU A 246 -25.23 -10.37 10.11
C GLU A 246 -24.78 -9.86 11.49
N HIS A 247 -24.53 -8.55 11.63
CA HIS A 247 -24.05 -7.91 12.87
C HIS A 247 -25.04 -6.85 13.35
N HIS A 248 -26.00 -7.25 14.20
CA HIS A 248 -27.07 -6.38 14.69
C HIS A 248 -26.62 -5.16 15.51
N ASP A 249 -25.38 -5.20 16.04
CA ASP A 249 -24.72 -4.14 16.78
C ASP A 249 -23.96 -3.14 15.88
N TYR A 250 -24.03 -3.31 14.55
CA TYR A 250 -23.41 -2.44 13.57
C TYR A 250 -24.42 -1.45 12.95
N PRO A 251 -24.07 -0.15 12.81
CA PRO A 251 -22.83 0.49 13.25
C PRO A 251 -22.80 0.66 14.80
N PRO A 252 -21.61 0.77 15.43
CA PRO A 252 -21.51 0.96 16.88
C PRO A 252 -22.28 2.17 17.40
N VAL A 253 -22.89 2.06 18.58
CA VAL A 253 -23.69 3.15 19.20
C VAL A 253 -22.88 4.43 19.40
N GLU A 254 -21.59 4.31 19.69
CA GLU A 254 -20.64 5.44 19.84
C GLU A 254 -20.56 6.33 18.59
N ASN A 255 -20.94 5.79 17.44
CA ASN A 255 -20.93 6.45 16.15
C ASN A 255 -22.27 7.11 15.78
N GLN A 256 -23.27 7.04 16.65
CA GLN A 256 -24.57 7.71 16.44
C GLN A 256 -24.49 9.23 16.66
N ASP A 257 -23.61 9.70 17.54
CA ASP A 257 -23.50 11.12 17.92
C ASP A 257 -22.62 11.97 16.98
N LYS A 258 -22.04 11.36 15.94
CA LYS A 258 -21.15 12.06 14.98
C LYS A 258 -21.83 12.27 13.62
N PRO A 259 -21.44 13.30 12.86
CA PRO A 259 -21.92 13.47 11.50
C PRO A 259 -21.61 12.23 10.66
N ARG A 260 -22.60 11.78 9.87
CA ARG A 260 -22.46 10.59 9.03
C ARG A 260 -21.25 10.70 8.11
N SER A 261 -20.48 9.62 8.00
CA SER A 261 -19.31 9.57 7.13
C SER A 261 -19.71 9.57 5.65
N ILE A 262 -18.76 9.93 4.78
CA ILE A 262 -18.94 9.93 3.31
C ILE A 262 -17.92 8.98 2.70
N LEU A 263 -18.34 8.14 1.76
CA LEU A 263 -17.46 7.35 0.91
C LEU A 263 -17.60 7.87 -0.54
N LEU A 264 -16.52 8.41 -1.08
CA LEU A 264 -16.44 8.81 -2.48
C LEU A 264 -15.67 7.74 -3.28
N ILE A 265 -16.28 7.25 -4.35
CA ILE A 265 -15.64 6.31 -5.29
C ILE A 265 -15.39 7.02 -6.61
N THR A 266 -14.18 6.95 -7.15
CA THR A 266 -13.83 7.56 -8.43
C THR A 266 -12.84 6.67 -9.20
N ASP A 267 -12.43 7.10 -10.38
CA ASP A 267 -11.44 6.41 -11.22
C ASP A 267 -10.42 7.38 -11.81
N ARG A 268 -9.43 6.85 -12.53
CA ARG A 268 -8.39 7.71 -13.13
C ARG A 268 -8.86 8.71 -14.16
N THR A 269 -10.05 8.56 -14.74
CA THR A 269 -10.52 9.47 -15.78
C THR A 269 -10.94 10.84 -15.24
N MET A 270 -11.11 10.97 -13.92
CA MET A 270 -11.41 12.23 -13.23
C MET A 270 -10.25 13.25 -13.31
N ASP A 271 -9.00 12.80 -13.23
CA ASP A 271 -7.82 13.65 -13.30
C ASP A 271 -6.66 12.92 -13.99
N LEU A 272 -6.30 13.39 -15.18
CA LEU A 272 -5.23 12.83 -16.01
C LEU A 272 -3.93 13.66 -15.93
N TYR A 273 -3.93 14.81 -15.24
CA TYR A 273 -2.74 15.64 -15.04
C TYR A 273 -1.93 15.18 -13.84
N ALA A 274 -2.58 14.89 -12.72
CA ALA A 274 -1.92 14.47 -11.48
C ALA A 274 -0.88 13.34 -11.68
N PRO A 275 -1.15 12.24 -12.42
CA PRO A 275 -0.15 11.18 -12.62
C PRO A 275 0.99 11.54 -13.60
N LEU A 276 0.94 12.70 -14.26
CA LEU A 276 1.94 13.13 -15.24
C LEU A 276 2.86 14.24 -14.73
N LEU A 277 2.44 15.02 -13.74
CA LEU A 277 3.19 16.20 -13.26
C LEU A 277 4.40 15.81 -12.42
N HIS A 278 5.52 16.52 -12.58
CA HIS A 278 6.63 16.45 -11.63
C HIS A 278 6.23 17.14 -10.32
N GLU A 279 6.28 16.40 -9.23
CA GLU A 279 5.96 16.87 -7.89
C GLU A 279 7.23 17.09 -7.08
N PHE A 280 7.26 18.20 -6.31
CA PHE A 280 8.44 18.62 -5.54
C PHE A 280 8.27 18.44 -4.03
N SER A 281 7.23 17.73 -3.57
CA SER A 281 7.19 17.22 -2.19
C SER A 281 8.09 16.00 -2.05
N TYR A 282 8.78 15.86 -0.92
CA TYR A 282 9.86 14.90 -0.73
C TYR A 282 9.56 13.46 -1.20
N GLN A 283 8.48 12.85 -0.71
CA GLN A 283 8.11 11.47 -1.08
C GLN A 283 7.75 11.34 -2.56
N ALA A 284 6.92 12.24 -3.07
CA ALA A 284 6.48 12.20 -4.47
C ALA A 284 7.68 12.36 -5.43
N MET A 285 8.59 13.27 -5.11
CA MET A 285 9.79 13.53 -5.87
C MET A 285 10.73 12.32 -5.85
N ALA A 286 11.02 11.78 -4.66
CA ALA A 286 11.89 10.61 -4.49
C ALA A 286 11.38 9.40 -5.28
N MET A 287 10.08 9.12 -5.19
CA MET A 287 9.46 8.00 -5.91
C MET A 287 9.38 8.20 -7.43
N ASP A 288 9.47 9.44 -7.93
CA ASP A 288 9.48 9.76 -9.35
C ASP A 288 10.90 9.69 -9.95
N ILE A 289 11.90 10.30 -9.31
CA ILE A 289 13.18 10.60 -9.97
C ILE A 289 14.38 9.78 -9.49
N VAL A 290 14.27 9.08 -8.35
CA VAL A 290 15.36 8.25 -7.82
C VAL A 290 15.26 6.84 -8.42
N PRO A 291 16.24 6.38 -9.24
CA PRO A 291 16.05 5.19 -10.07
C PRO A 291 15.75 3.89 -9.31
N SER A 292 16.35 3.70 -8.14
CA SER A 292 16.15 2.52 -7.30
C SER A 292 14.74 2.47 -6.72
N LEU A 293 14.23 3.61 -6.23
CA LEU A 293 12.85 3.77 -5.78
C LEU A 293 11.84 3.69 -6.93
N GLU A 294 12.10 4.36 -8.05
CA GLU A 294 11.22 4.40 -9.23
C GLU A 294 10.98 3.00 -9.80
N ARG A 295 11.99 2.12 -9.76
CA ARG A 295 11.93 0.79 -10.41
C ARG A 295 11.65 -0.35 -9.45
N GLU A 296 12.25 -0.32 -8.26
CA GLU A 296 12.25 -1.44 -7.32
C GLU A 296 11.45 -1.13 -6.04
N GLY A 297 11.12 0.14 -5.79
CA GLY A 297 10.48 0.56 -4.54
C GLY A 297 11.39 0.46 -3.31
N VAL A 298 12.70 0.31 -3.53
CA VAL A 298 13.73 0.20 -2.48
C VAL A 298 14.82 1.21 -2.76
N TYR A 299 15.17 2.01 -1.76
CA TYR A 299 16.27 2.96 -1.88
C TYR A 299 17.61 2.26 -1.65
N LYS A 300 18.51 2.35 -2.63
CA LYS A 300 19.86 1.79 -2.55
C LYS A 300 20.87 2.92 -2.48
N TYR A 301 21.67 2.95 -1.43
CA TYR A 301 22.61 4.04 -1.16
C TYR A 301 23.87 3.53 -0.45
N THR A 302 24.93 4.35 -0.48
CA THR A 302 26.21 3.99 0.12
C THR A 302 26.55 4.90 1.29
N THR A 303 27.15 4.30 2.33
CA THR A 303 27.62 5.00 3.52
C THR A 303 29.03 4.57 3.88
N GLU A 304 29.82 5.49 4.41
CA GLU A 304 31.11 5.15 5.02
C GLU A 304 30.90 4.76 6.49
N ASN A 305 31.40 3.59 6.87
CA ASN A 305 31.41 3.15 8.26
C ASN A 305 32.50 3.85 9.07
N GLU A 306 32.51 3.63 10.39
CA GLU A 306 33.51 4.18 11.33
C GLU A 306 34.97 3.86 10.95
N ASN A 307 35.20 2.79 10.19
CA ASN A 307 36.51 2.38 9.70
C ASN A 307 36.90 3.00 8.34
N GLY A 308 36.01 3.79 7.72
CA GLY A 308 36.18 4.36 6.38
C GLY A 308 35.82 3.40 5.23
N ASP A 309 35.30 2.21 5.53
CA ASP A 309 34.81 1.27 4.52
C ASP A 309 33.46 1.72 3.95
N VAL A 310 33.33 1.70 2.63
CA VAL A 310 32.05 1.99 1.94
C VAL A 310 31.16 0.75 2.00
N VAL A 311 29.94 0.92 2.51
CA VAL A 311 28.93 -0.12 2.63
C VAL A 311 27.71 0.25 1.81
N ASP A 312 27.24 -0.71 1.02
CA ASP A 312 25.98 -0.63 0.29
C ASP A 312 24.83 -1.00 1.23
N LEU A 313 23.83 -0.12 1.32
CA LEU A 313 22.65 -0.29 2.14
C LEU A 313 21.39 -0.21 1.29
N GLU A 314 20.37 -0.96 1.71
CA GLU A 314 19.03 -0.91 1.14
C GLU A 314 18.04 -0.48 2.23
N ALA A 315 17.15 0.45 1.90
CA ALA A 315 16.11 0.94 2.80
C ALA A 315 14.77 1.01 2.09
N ARG A 316 13.72 0.55 2.77
CA ARG A 316 12.33 0.79 2.38
C ARG A 316 11.82 2.03 3.12
N LEU A 317 10.99 2.83 2.45
CA LEU A 317 10.42 4.07 3.00
C LEU A 317 8.98 3.86 3.49
N ASP A 318 8.67 2.63 3.90
CA ASP A 318 7.34 2.21 4.32
C ASP A 318 7.24 2.00 5.85
N ASP A 319 8.26 2.42 6.61
CA ASP A 319 8.27 2.43 8.07
C ASP A 319 7.56 3.68 8.62
N GLU A 320 6.40 3.50 9.24
CA GLU A 320 5.63 4.57 9.88
C GLU A 320 6.07 4.83 11.32
N GLU A 321 7.00 4.04 11.88
CA GLU A 321 7.70 4.34 13.14
C GLU A 321 8.95 5.23 12.91
N ASP A 322 9.21 5.63 11.66
CA ASP A 322 10.22 6.61 11.29
C ASP A 322 9.67 8.05 11.35
N GLU A 323 9.96 8.74 12.46
CA GLU A 323 9.50 10.11 12.70
C GLU A 323 10.08 11.12 11.68
N ASP A 324 11.28 10.89 11.15
CA ASP A 324 11.88 11.75 10.13
C ASP A 324 11.13 11.59 8.81
N TRP A 325 10.88 10.37 8.39
CA TRP A 325 10.09 10.12 7.18
C TRP A 325 8.70 10.74 7.28
N VAL A 326 7.96 10.46 8.36
CA VAL A 326 6.57 10.89 8.52
C VAL A 326 6.45 12.42 8.56
N SER A 327 7.40 13.11 9.21
CA SER A 327 7.39 14.57 9.30
C SER A 327 7.85 15.27 8.01
N LEU A 328 8.73 14.64 7.21
CA LEU A 328 9.32 15.27 6.03
C LEU A 328 8.60 14.92 4.72
N ARG A 329 7.99 13.73 4.60
CA ARG A 329 7.52 13.17 3.32
C ARG A 329 6.59 14.06 2.49
N HIS A 330 5.82 14.92 3.16
CA HIS A 330 4.81 15.78 2.55
C HIS A 330 5.26 17.24 2.41
N THR A 331 6.42 17.62 2.97
CA THR A 331 6.97 18.98 2.83
C THR A 331 7.63 19.14 1.47
N HIS A 332 7.81 20.40 1.05
CA HIS A 332 8.53 20.71 -0.18
C HIS A 332 10.01 20.32 -0.03
N ILE A 333 10.65 19.78 -1.07
CA ILE A 333 12.01 19.22 -0.99
C ILE A 333 13.06 20.19 -0.41
N ILE A 334 12.91 21.49 -0.71
CA ILE A 334 13.78 22.55 -0.17
C ILE A 334 13.59 22.67 1.34
N GLU A 335 12.34 22.70 1.79
CA GLU A 335 11.99 22.74 3.22
C GLU A 335 12.46 21.45 3.92
N SER A 336 12.27 20.28 3.31
CA SER A 336 12.77 19.02 3.86
C SER A 336 14.29 19.04 4.06
N SER A 337 15.03 19.63 3.11
CA SER A 337 16.49 19.81 3.21
C SER A 337 16.90 20.73 4.36
N GLU A 338 16.13 21.80 4.60
CA GLU A 338 16.40 22.73 5.70
C GLU A 338 16.07 22.10 7.06
N LEU A 339 14.94 21.40 7.16
CA LEU A 339 14.49 20.71 8.36
C LEU A 339 15.45 19.60 8.78
N ILE A 340 15.94 18.77 7.85
CA ILE A 340 16.89 17.71 8.19
C ILE A 340 18.23 18.28 8.67
N ILE A 341 18.72 19.36 8.06
CA ILE A 341 19.94 20.06 8.51
C ILE A 341 19.74 20.66 9.91
N THR A 342 18.55 21.23 10.16
CA THR A 342 18.19 21.79 11.47
C THR A 342 18.18 20.70 12.54
N LYS A 343 17.58 19.54 12.26
CA LYS A 343 17.60 18.38 13.15
C LYS A 343 19.01 17.86 13.44
N ILE A 344 19.88 17.79 12.42
CA ILE A 344 21.29 17.43 12.62
C ILE A 344 21.99 18.41 13.57
N ASN A 345 21.79 19.71 13.36
CA ASN A 345 22.38 20.73 14.22
C ASN A 345 21.87 20.63 15.67
N ASP A 346 20.58 20.37 15.85
CA ASP A 346 19.99 20.22 17.18
C ASP A 346 20.47 18.96 17.89
N LEU A 347 20.64 17.85 17.16
CA LEU A 347 21.27 16.63 17.70
C LEU A 347 22.70 16.91 18.23
N ILE A 348 23.49 17.69 17.48
CA ILE A 348 24.85 18.08 17.89
C ILE A 348 24.82 19.08 19.07
N ARG A 349 23.85 19.99 19.08
CA ARG A 349 23.67 20.98 20.14
C ARG A 349 23.31 20.34 21.48
N ASN A 350 22.42 19.35 21.44
CA ASN A 350 21.93 18.63 22.61
C ASN A 350 22.97 17.64 23.18
N ASN A 351 23.98 17.26 22.39
CA ASN A 351 25.01 16.30 22.79
C ASN A 351 26.46 16.88 22.75
N PRO A 352 26.75 17.99 23.47
CA PRO A 352 28.04 18.69 23.41
C PRO A 352 29.25 17.86 23.85
N MET A 353 29.07 16.93 24.79
CA MET A 353 30.15 16.16 25.42
C MET A 353 30.65 14.99 24.55
N MET A 354 30.01 14.74 23.41
CA MET A 354 30.28 13.57 22.56
C MET A 354 30.86 13.93 21.18
N VAL A 355 31.07 15.23 20.91
CA VAL A 355 31.42 15.75 19.58
C VAL A 355 32.40 16.93 19.68
N ASP A 356 33.44 16.93 18.85
CA ASP A 356 34.32 18.10 18.65
C ASP A 356 33.67 19.10 17.67
N ARG A 357 33.10 20.19 18.22
CA ARG A 357 32.39 21.24 17.46
C ARG A 357 33.27 22.09 16.56
N SER A 358 34.60 22.07 16.76
CA SER A 358 35.52 22.96 16.04
C SER A 358 35.64 22.66 14.54
N LYS A 359 35.14 21.49 14.09
CA LYS A 359 35.28 20.99 12.72
C LYS A 359 34.01 21.01 11.87
N ALA A 360 32.85 21.39 12.43
CA ALA A 360 31.55 21.23 11.75
C ALA A 360 31.01 22.53 11.14
N THR A 361 31.38 22.83 9.89
CA THR A 361 30.83 24.01 9.17
C THR A 361 30.13 23.65 7.87
N THR A 362 30.47 22.52 7.26
CA THR A 362 29.85 22.03 6.02
C THR A 362 28.89 20.88 6.27
N SER A 363 27.98 20.62 5.32
CA SER A 363 27.08 19.46 5.39
C SER A 363 27.82 18.12 5.52
N SER A 364 29.02 18.01 4.94
CA SER A 364 29.85 16.80 5.04
C SER A 364 30.47 16.64 6.43
N ASP A 365 30.89 17.75 7.04
CA ASP A 365 31.44 17.72 8.41
C ASP A 365 30.36 17.36 9.44
N LEU A 366 29.13 17.86 9.24
CA LEU A 366 27.98 17.50 10.06
C LEU A 366 27.68 16.00 9.97
N MET A 367 27.74 15.42 8.76
CA MET A 367 27.54 13.99 8.56
C MET A 367 28.66 13.15 9.20
N TRP A 368 29.91 13.63 9.14
CA TRP A 368 31.03 12.98 9.83
C TRP A 368 30.82 12.97 11.35
N VAL A 369 30.35 14.07 11.92
CA VAL A 369 29.99 14.15 13.34
C VAL A 369 28.89 13.15 13.70
N VAL A 370 27.81 13.09 12.91
CA VAL A 370 26.71 12.14 13.09
C VAL A 370 27.20 10.70 13.01
N ALA A 371 28.15 10.41 12.12
CA ALA A 371 28.76 9.08 12.02
C ALA A 371 29.47 8.64 13.32
N HIS A 372 30.00 9.57 14.11
CA HIS A 372 30.78 9.27 15.34
C HIS A 372 29.98 9.42 16.64
N LEU A 373 28.67 9.75 16.55
CA LEU A 373 27.77 9.86 17.70
C LEU A 373 27.42 8.47 18.26
N LYS A 374 28.04 8.11 19.40
CA LYS A 374 27.78 6.83 20.08
C LYS A 374 26.44 6.84 20.81
N GLY A 375 25.72 5.71 20.79
CA GLY A 375 24.45 5.53 21.53
C GLY A 375 23.19 5.99 20.78
N PHE A 376 23.33 6.56 19.58
CA PHE A 376 22.23 7.09 18.76
C PHE A 376 22.10 6.33 17.43
N ASP A 377 22.28 5.01 17.43
CA ASP A 377 22.36 4.21 16.20
C ASP A 377 21.11 4.31 15.31
N LYS A 378 19.91 4.30 15.91
CA LYS A 378 18.65 4.44 15.17
C LYS A 378 18.55 5.82 14.51
N GLU A 379 18.68 6.88 15.30
CA GLU A 379 18.62 8.27 14.82
C GLU A 379 19.69 8.55 13.76
N ARG A 380 20.93 8.09 13.98
CA ARG A 380 22.03 8.18 13.02
C ARG A 380 21.64 7.57 11.69
N ARG A 381 21.09 6.35 11.68
CA ARG A 381 20.68 5.65 10.45
C ARG A 381 19.57 6.40 9.71
N GLN A 382 18.54 6.86 10.42
CA GLN A 382 17.39 7.57 9.84
C GLN A 382 17.81 8.93 9.26
N ILE A 383 18.56 9.72 10.01
CA ILE A 383 19.09 11.00 9.54
C ILE A 383 20.00 10.81 8.32
N THR A 384 20.89 9.81 8.34
CA THR A 384 21.77 9.49 7.21
C THR A 384 20.96 9.15 5.96
N LEU A 385 19.96 8.27 6.13
CA LEU A 385 19.07 7.82 5.06
C LEU A 385 18.37 9.01 4.41
N HIS A 386 17.68 9.84 5.20
CA HIS A 386 16.91 10.95 4.66
C HIS A 386 17.79 12.05 4.08
N LYS A 387 18.92 12.37 4.72
CA LYS A 387 19.86 13.35 4.17
C LYS A 387 20.39 12.92 2.80
N LYS A 388 20.83 11.66 2.67
CA LYS A 388 21.32 11.10 1.40
C LYS A 388 20.24 11.11 0.32
N LEU A 389 19.03 10.70 0.66
CA LEU A 389 17.93 10.66 -0.30
C LEU A 389 17.49 12.06 -0.74
N ILE A 390 17.42 13.04 0.18
CA ILE A 390 17.11 14.43 -0.15
C ILE A 390 18.18 15.02 -1.08
N ASP A 391 19.47 14.81 -0.76
CA ASP A 391 20.58 15.25 -1.60
C ASP A 391 20.48 14.65 -3.00
N GLU A 392 20.23 13.34 -3.10
CA GLU A 392 20.06 12.69 -4.41
C GLU A 392 18.86 13.25 -5.19
N CYS A 393 17.74 13.57 -4.52
CA CYS A 393 16.61 14.21 -5.18
C CYS A 393 16.99 15.58 -5.77
N LEU A 394 17.70 16.40 -5.00
CA LEU A 394 18.15 17.73 -5.43
C LEU A 394 19.17 17.64 -6.58
N ASP A 395 20.12 16.71 -6.49
CA ASP A 395 21.13 16.45 -7.52
C ASP A 395 20.46 16.00 -8.83
N ARG A 396 19.55 15.01 -8.76
CA ARG A 396 18.81 14.51 -9.94
C ARG A 396 17.95 15.59 -10.60
N ASN A 397 17.30 16.43 -9.80
CA ASN A 397 16.54 17.56 -10.30
C ASN A 397 17.43 18.59 -10.99
N SER A 398 18.61 18.85 -10.46
CA SER A 398 19.60 19.75 -11.07
C SER A 398 20.17 19.17 -12.36
N ASP A 399 20.54 17.88 -12.37
CA ASP A 399 21.09 17.16 -13.52
C ASP A 399 20.13 17.14 -14.71
N ARG A 400 18.84 16.88 -14.44
CA ARG A 400 17.77 16.82 -15.45
C ARG A 400 17.11 18.18 -15.69
N LYS A 401 17.47 19.21 -14.91
CA LYS A 401 16.94 20.57 -15.00
C LYS A 401 15.41 20.64 -14.95
N LEU A 402 14.80 19.80 -14.10
CA LEU A 402 13.34 19.62 -14.07
C LEU A 402 12.63 20.87 -13.56
N ALA A 403 13.01 21.39 -12.40
CA ALA A 403 12.45 22.62 -11.84
C ALA A 403 12.69 23.85 -12.73
N GLU A 404 13.85 23.91 -13.40
CA GLU A 404 14.26 25.07 -14.20
C GLU A 404 13.45 25.22 -15.50
N PHE A 405 13.09 24.09 -16.15
CA PHE A 405 12.44 24.14 -17.47
C PHE A 405 11.19 23.27 -17.60
N ALA A 406 11.23 22.00 -17.17
CA ALA A 406 10.12 21.08 -17.41
C ALA A 406 8.89 21.45 -16.57
N ALA A 407 9.09 21.69 -15.27
CA ALA A 407 8.00 21.94 -14.33
C ALA A 407 7.19 23.19 -14.68
N ASP A 408 7.83 24.31 -15.02
CA ASP A 408 7.11 25.54 -15.39
C ASP A 408 6.21 25.35 -16.62
N PHE A 409 6.70 24.61 -17.61
CA PHE A 409 5.91 24.23 -18.79
C PHE A 409 4.70 23.36 -18.41
N GLU A 410 4.92 22.35 -17.56
CA GLU A 410 3.85 21.45 -17.11
C GLU A 410 2.77 22.22 -16.33
N GLN A 411 3.17 23.06 -15.39
CA GLN A 411 2.29 23.90 -14.58
C GLN A 411 1.50 24.89 -15.45
N THR A 412 2.16 25.52 -16.43
CA THR A 412 1.50 26.44 -17.38
C THR A 412 0.48 25.72 -18.24
N CYS A 413 0.76 24.50 -18.71
CA CYS A 413 -0.19 23.68 -19.45
C CYS A 413 -1.40 23.28 -18.59
N ALA A 414 -1.16 22.81 -17.36
CA ALA A 414 -2.23 22.46 -16.42
C ALA A 414 -3.09 23.68 -16.05
N ALA A 415 -2.52 24.89 -16.05
CA ALA A 415 -3.18 26.16 -15.84
C ALA A 415 -3.84 26.76 -17.10
N GLY A 416 -4.13 25.95 -18.11
CA GLY A 416 -4.81 26.41 -19.33
C GLY A 416 -3.98 27.40 -20.15
N GLY A 417 -2.66 27.28 -20.10
CA GLY A 417 -1.71 28.15 -20.81
C GLY A 417 -1.37 29.43 -20.07
N THR A 418 -1.67 29.53 -18.78
CA THR A 418 -1.44 30.74 -17.98
C THR A 418 -0.20 30.58 -17.11
N SER A 419 0.79 31.47 -17.27
CA SER A 419 2.03 31.51 -16.48
C SER A 419 1.74 31.84 -15.01
N PHE A 420 2.77 31.75 -14.17
CA PHE A 420 2.68 32.10 -12.75
C PHE A 420 2.24 33.55 -12.53
N GLU A 421 2.69 34.47 -13.39
CA GLU A 421 2.33 35.90 -13.37
C GLU A 421 0.91 36.18 -13.90
N GLY A 422 0.14 35.14 -14.26
CA GLY A 422 -1.20 35.29 -14.81
C GLY A 422 -1.24 35.61 -16.31
N VAL A 423 -0.11 35.51 -17.02
CA VAL A 423 -0.02 35.86 -18.44
C VAL A 423 -0.27 34.62 -19.31
N LYS A 424 -1.12 34.76 -20.34
CA LYS A 424 -1.35 33.66 -21.29
C LYS A 424 -0.16 33.48 -22.24
N ASN A 425 0.48 32.32 -22.19
CA ASN A 425 1.52 31.90 -23.12
C ASN A 425 0.88 31.36 -24.42
N LYS A 426 1.19 32.01 -25.55
CA LYS A 426 0.71 31.64 -26.90
C LYS A 426 1.71 30.76 -27.67
N THR A 427 2.94 30.66 -27.20
CA THR A 427 4.10 30.04 -27.87
C THR A 427 4.52 28.72 -27.22
N LEU A 428 3.71 28.13 -26.34
CA LEU A 428 3.99 26.82 -25.71
C LEU A 428 4.37 25.68 -26.67
N HIS A 429 4.00 25.75 -27.95
CA HIS A 429 4.45 24.77 -28.93
C HIS A 429 5.96 24.89 -29.23
N GLU A 430 6.50 26.11 -29.25
CA GLU A 430 7.93 26.38 -29.42
C GLU A 430 8.69 25.90 -28.19
N ASP A 431 8.20 26.25 -27.00
CA ASP A 431 8.75 25.82 -25.71
C ASP A 431 8.85 24.29 -25.64
N LEU A 432 7.79 23.57 -26.05
CA LEU A 432 7.79 22.11 -26.12
C LEU A 432 8.90 21.59 -27.03
N VAL A 433 9.07 22.15 -28.23
CA VAL A 433 10.12 21.70 -29.17
C VAL A 433 11.51 21.92 -28.57
N VAL A 434 11.75 23.05 -27.90
CA VAL A 434 13.00 23.31 -27.20
C VAL A 434 13.25 22.28 -26.10
N LEU A 435 12.24 21.99 -25.27
CA LEU A 435 12.33 20.98 -24.22
C LEU A 435 12.64 19.58 -24.78
N LEU A 436 11.96 19.17 -25.85
CA LEU A 436 12.18 17.86 -26.47
C LEU A 436 13.59 17.73 -27.08
N ALA A 437 14.19 18.83 -27.52
CA ALA A 437 15.54 18.83 -28.08
C ALA A 437 16.66 18.68 -27.03
N ARG A 438 16.37 18.90 -25.74
CA ARG A 438 17.39 18.82 -24.70
C ARG A 438 17.85 17.38 -24.44
N SER A 439 19.13 17.19 -24.11
CA SER A 439 19.72 15.87 -23.87
C SER A 439 19.72 15.45 -22.39
N ASP A 440 19.51 16.38 -21.49
CA ASP A 440 19.44 16.17 -20.03
C ASP A 440 18.10 15.58 -19.57
N LEU A 441 17.01 15.84 -20.30
CA LEU A 441 15.71 15.24 -20.02
C LEU A 441 15.62 13.78 -20.45
N HIS A 442 15.07 12.94 -19.59
CA HIS A 442 14.83 11.53 -19.89
C HIS A 442 13.67 11.36 -20.88
N VAL A 443 13.62 10.19 -21.52
CA VAL A 443 12.53 9.81 -22.45
C VAL A 443 11.16 9.91 -21.77
N ASN A 444 11.04 9.44 -20.53
CA ASN A 444 9.78 9.52 -19.77
C ASN A 444 9.32 10.97 -19.54
N ASP A 445 10.26 11.89 -19.29
CA ASP A 445 9.96 13.33 -19.09
C ASP A 445 9.37 13.92 -20.35
N LYS A 446 10.05 13.67 -21.47
CA LYS A 446 9.61 14.12 -22.79
C LYS A 446 8.25 13.55 -23.17
N MET A 447 7.97 12.29 -22.83
CA MET A 447 6.65 11.68 -23.03
C MET A 447 5.56 12.38 -22.19
N ARG A 448 5.85 12.68 -20.92
CA ARG A 448 4.93 13.41 -20.02
C ARG A 448 4.64 14.81 -20.57
N LEU A 449 5.66 15.55 -21.00
CA LEU A 449 5.51 16.89 -21.59
C LEU A 449 4.58 16.86 -22.82
N VAL A 450 4.72 15.87 -23.71
CA VAL A 450 3.85 15.74 -24.89
C VAL A 450 2.41 15.39 -24.49
N LEU A 451 2.21 14.49 -23.51
CA LEU A 451 0.88 14.13 -23.00
C LEU A 451 0.18 15.34 -22.37
N ILE A 452 0.87 16.04 -21.47
CA ILE A 452 0.38 17.24 -20.78
C ILE A 452 0.01 18.33 -21.80
N TYR A 453 0.86 18.54 -22.79
CA TYR A 453 0.58 19.50 -23.87
C TYR A 453 -0.64 19.10 -24.70
N ALA A 454 -0.77 17.82 -25.02
CA ALA A 454 -1.91 17.32 -25.79
C ALA A 454 -3.23 17.41 -25.02
N LEU A 455 -3.21 17.17 -23.69
CA LEU A 455 -4.36 17.43 -22.80
C LEU A 455 -4.74 18.91 -22.85
N TYR A 456 -3.76 19.81 -22.70
CA TYR A 456 -3.98 21.26 -22.75
C TYR A 456 -4.60 21.73 -24.08
N ARG A 457 -4.09 21.22 -25.21
CA ARG A 457 -4.60 21.59 -26.55
C ARG A 457 -5.96 20.98 -26.88
N GLY A 458 -6.45 20.03 -26.08
CA GLY A 458 -7.63 19.23 -26.41
C GLY A 458 -7.39 18.37 -27.66
N GLY A 459 -6.18 17.81 -27.77
CA GLY A 459 -5.72 16.90 -28.82
C GLY A 459 -4.92 17.54 -29.96
N LEU A 460 -4.04 16.74 -30.58
CA LEU A 460 -3.17 17.08 -31.71
C LEU A 460 -3.46 16.14 -32.88
N VAL A 461 -3.12 16.55 -34.11
CA VAL A 461 -3.24 15.67 -35.28
C VAL A 461 -2.17 14.59 -35.26
N GLU A 462 -2.49 13.41 -35.78
CA GLU A 462 -1.59 12.24 -35.75
C GLU A 462 -0.21 12.53 -36.36
N SER A 463 -0.16 13.28 -37.47
CA SER A 463 1.10 13.67 -38.10
C SER A 463 2.03 14.47 -37.18
N ASP A 464 1.47 15.26 -36.27
CA ASP A 464 2.25 16.05 -35.33
C ASP A 464 2.74 15.18 -34.16
N PHE A 465 1.93 14.22 -33.69
CA PHE A 465 2.42 13.22 -32.74
C PHE A 465 3.59 12.41 -33.30
N ILE A 466 3.52 11.99 -34.56
CA ILE A 466 4.62 11.25 -35.20
C ILE A 466 5.90 12.10 -35.26
N LYS A 467 5.78 13.41 -35.51
CA LYS A 467 6.93 14.33 -35.46
C LYS A 467 7.47 14.48 -34.05
N LEU A 468 6.61 14.76 -33.06
CA LEU A 468 6.99 14.91 -31.66
C LEU A 468 7.65 13.63 -31.12
N ALA A 469 7.13 12.45 -31.45
CA ALA A 469 7.71 11.17 -31.06
C ALA A 469 9.15 10.98 -31.58
N LYS A 470 9.49 11.52 -32.75
CA LYS A 470 10.87 11.53 -33.27
C LYS A 470 11.78 12.45 -32.46
N PHE A 471 11.26 13.57 -31.94
CA PHE A 471 12.02 14.51 -31.10
C PHE A 471 12.29 13.99 -29.68
N ILE A 472 11.52 13.01 -29.20
CA ILE A 472 11.77 12.37 -27.89
C ILE A 472 13.16 11.69 -27.82
N GLY A 473 13.87 11.57 -28.96
CA GLY A 473 15.25 11.07 -29.02
C GLY A 473 15.32 9.57 -29.27
N VAL A 474 14.19 8.96 -29.62
CA VAL A 474 14.06 7.53 -29.82
C VAL A 474 14.30 7.19 -31.29
N LYS A 475 15.45 6.59 -31.58
CA LYS A 475 15.77 6.05 -32.92
C LYS A 475 15.21 4.63 -33.13
N ASP A 476 14.84 3.96 -32.04
CA ASP A 476 14.32 2.59 -32.07
C ASP A 476 12.83 2.58 -32.46
N ARG A 477 12.51 1.86 -33.55
CA ARG A 477 11.15 1.72 -34.06
C ARG A 477 10.17 1.14 -33.03
N GLN A 478 10.64 0.22 -32.18
CA GLN A 478 9.82 -0.38 -31.13
C GLN A 478 9.44 0.64 -30.07
N MET A 479 10.42 1.43 -29.62
CA MET A 479 10.18 2.47 -28.62
C MET A 479 9.29 3.61 -29.16
N VAL A 480 9.43 3.99 -30.44
CA VAL A 480 8.50 4.94 -31.09
C VAL A 480 7.07 4.39 -31.09
N SER A 481 6.91 3.08 -31.37
CA SER A 481 5.60 2.43 -31.31
C SER A 481 5.01 2.44 -29.89
N LEU A 482 5.81 2.16 -28.86
CA LEU A 482 5.37 2.23 -27.46
C LEU A 482 4.91 3.64 -27.07
N VAL A 483 5.66 4.66 -27.48
CA VAL A 483 5.29 6.08 -27.29
C VAL A 483 3.95 6.39 -27.97
N GLN A 484 3.77 5.96 -29.23
CA GLN A 484 2.54 6.21 -29.97
C GLN A 484 1.33 5.51 -29.34
N ARG A 485 1.52 4.31 -28.75
CA ARG A 485 0.48 3.61 -27.99
C ARG A 485 0.04 4.42 -26.78
N CYS A 486 0.97 4.99 -26.01
CA CYS A 486 0.60 5.85 -24.87
C CYS A 486 -0.34 6.98 -25.30
N PHE A 487 -0.07 7.63 -26.43
CA PHE A 487 -0.90 8.74 -26.91
C PHE A 487 -2.28 8.28 -27.39
N THR A 488 -2.31 7.20 -28.18
CA THR A 488 -3.56 6.67 -28.75
C THR A 488 -4.48 6.15 -27.66
N ASN A 489 -3.93 5.50 -26.63
CA ASN A 489 -4.70 4.86 -25.58
C ASN A 489 -5.33 5.83 -24.57
N MET A 490 -4.99 7.12 -24.60
CA MET A 490 -5.70 8.13 -23.81
C MET A 490 -7.21 8.18 -24.14
N GLN A 491 -7.61 7.75 -25.35
CA GLN A 491 -9.03 7.60 -25.70
C GLN A 491 -9.78 6.61 -24.78
N LYS A 492 -9.09 5.58 -24.26
CA LYS A 492 -9.67 4.58 -23.36
C LYS A 492 -9.91 5.15 -21.96
N LEU A 493 -9.16 6.17 -21.58
CA LEU A 493 -9.39 6.99 -20.39
C LEU A 493 -10.36 8.16 -20.68
N GLY A 494 -11.12 8.06 -21.77
CA GLY A 494 -12.12 9.04 -22.18
C GLY A 494 -11.54 10.36 -22.70
N PHE A 495 -10.24 10.49 -22.96
CA PHE A 495 -9.63 11.72 -23.49
C PHE A 495 -8.89 11.43 -24.82
N PRO A 496 -9.59 11.41 -25.96
CA PRO A 496 -8.96 11.12 -27.25
C PRO A 496 -8.08 12.28 -27.70
N ILE A 497 -6.80 12.26 -27.34
CA ILE A 497 -5.84 13.31 -27.70
C ILE A 497 -5.38 13.23 -29.15
N VAL A 498 -5.56 12.10 -29.85
CA VAL A 498 -5.17 11.95 -31.26
C VAL A 498 -6.34 12.30 -32.17
N LYS A 499 -6.15 13.33 -33.00
CA LYS A 499 -7.11 13.78 -34.01
C LYS A 499 -6.76 13.18 -35.36
N SER A 500 -7.78 12.73 -36.06
CA SER A 500 -7.68 12.24 -37.44
C SER A 500 -7.41 13.36 -38.44
N ASP A 501 -7.98 14.54 -38.21
CA ASP A 501 -7.86 15.71 -39.08
C ASP A 501 -7.86 17.02 -38.26
N VAL A 502 -7.28 18.09 -38.81
CA VAL A 502 -7.22 19.42 -38.19
C VAL A 502 -8.62 20.00 -37.93
N LYS A 503 -9.62 19.63 -38.73
CA LYS A 503 -11.02 20.06 -38.60
C LYS A 503 -11.74 19.37 -37.44
N GLN A 504 -11.20 18.28 -36.90
CA GLN A 504 -11.80 17.62 -35.74
C GLN A 504 -11.79 18.58 -34.54
N LYS A 505 -12.96 18.75 -33.92
CA LYS A 505 -13.11 19.65 -32.77
C LYS A 505 -12.17 19.24 -31.64
N ARG A 506 -11.67 20.24 -30.90
CA ARG A 506 -10.89 19.98 -29.69
C ARG A 506 -11.75 19.22 -28.67
N VAL A 507 -11.12 18.29 -27.97
CA VAL A 507 -11.71 17.67 -26.78
C VAL A 507 -11.77 18.75 -25.70
N VAL A 508 -12.94 18.92 -25.09
CA VAL A 508 -13.15 19.78 -23.93
C VAL A 508 -13.62 18.88 -22.81
N LYS A 509 -12.94 18.92 -21.67
CA LYS A 509 -13.34 18.23 -20.46
C LYS A 509 -13.42 19.22 -19.32
N GLU A 510 -14.35 18.95 -18.41
CA GLU A 510 -14.33 19.58 -17.09
C GLU A 510 -13.13 19.05 -16.32
N HIS A 511 -12.42 19.97 -15.67
CA HIS A 511 -11.24 19.66 -14.88
C HIS A 511 -11.51 20.04 -13.42
N PHE A 512 -11.19 19.14 -12.49
CA PHE A 512 -11.43 19.36 -11.07
C PHE A 512 -10.20 19.88 -10.31
N HIS A 513 -9.02 19.88 -10.95
CA HIS A 513 -7.80 20.39 -10.35
C HIS A 513 -7.85 21.90 -10.14
N THR A 514 -7.07 22.37 -9.18
CA THR A 514 -6.95 23.80 -8.86
C THR A 514 -5.58 24.32 -9.23
N ILE A 515 -5.47 25.63 -9.45
CA ILE A 515 -4.19 26.30 -9.70
C ILE A 515 -4.02 27.41 -8.68
N ASN A 516 -2.99 27.32 -7.85
CA ASN A 516 -2.62 28.35 -6.89
C ASN A 516 -1.48 29.22 -7.43
N ASN A 517 -1.80 30.43 -7.88
CA ASN A 517 -0.80 31.41 -8.34
C ASN A 517 -0.25 32.29 -7.21
N GLU A 518 -0.79 32.18 -5.99
CA GLU A 518 -0.37 32.97 -4.83
C GLU A 518 0.66 32.22 -3.97
N GLY A 519 1.03 31.00 -4.36
CA GLY A 519 1.99 30.16 -3.66
C GLY A 519 3.44 30.63 -3.82
N THR A 520 4.30 30.13 -2.94
CA THR A 520 5.75 30.44 -2.92
C THR A 520 6.50 29.92 -4.15
N TYR A 521 6.05 28.78 -4.72
CA TYR A 521 6.78 28.06 -5.76
C TYR A 521 5.99 28.05 -7.07
N ASN A 522 6.55 28.63 -8.13
CA ASN A 522 5.96 28.60 -9.48
C ASN A 522 5.89 27.19 -10.07
N THR A 523 6.78 26.28 -9.64
CA THR A 523 6.81 24.87 -10.05
C THR A 523 5.79 23.98 -9.36
N SER A 524 5.05 24.49 -8.37
CA SER A 524 4.13 23.72 -7.51
C SER A 524 2.77 24.40 -7.35
N ARG A 525 2.19 24.87 -8.46
CA ARG A 525 0.89 25.59 -8.49
C ARG A 525 -0.31 24.64 -8.52
N PHE A 526 -0.15 23.49 -9.16
CA PHE A 526 -1.20 22.49 -9.36
C PHE A 526 -1.63 21.85 -8.03
N GLY A 527 -2.94 21.86 -7.78
CA GLY A 527 -3.58 21.07 -6.73
C GLY A 527 -4.38 19.93 -7.36
N PRO A 528 -4.17 18.66 -6.98
CA PRO A 528 -4.90 17.53 -7.55
C PRO A 528 -6.41 17.70 -7.49
N GLY A 529 -7.12 17.27 -8.55
CA GLY A 529 -8.58 17.40 -8.60
C GLY A 529 -9.28 16.68 -7.46
N LEU A 530 -8.72 15.57 -7.00
CA LEU A 530 -9.23 14.82 -5.85
C LEU A 530 -9.32 15.69 -4.58
N LYS A 531 -8.34 16.56 -4.33
CA LYS A 531 -8.34 17.45 -3.16
C LYS A 531 -9.54 18.39 -3.17
N ALA A 532 -9.80 19.02 -4.31
CA ALA A 532 -10.92 19.96 -4.47
C ALA A 532 -12.27 19.25 -4.39
N VAL A 533 -12.38 18.06 -4.98
CA VAL A 533 -13.59 17.23 -4.92
C VAL A 533 -13.89 16.82 -3.49
N LEU A 534 -12.91 16.32 -2.75
CA LEU A 534 -13.09 15.90 -1.36
C LEU A 534 -13.37 17.08 -0.42
N GLN A 535 -12.76 18.24 -0.66
CA GLN A 535 -13.07 19.46 0.10
C GLN A 535 -14.53 19.89 -0.10
N LYS A 536 -15.07 19.80 -1.33
CA LYS A 536 -16.49 20.06 -1.62
C LYS A 536 -17.40 18.97 -1.02
N ALA A 537 -16.99 17.71 -1.09
CA ALA A 537 -17.73 16.59 -0.48
C ALA A 537 -17.88 16.78 1.02
N ALA A 538 -16.80 17.17 1.70
CA ALA A 538 -16.77 17.47 3.12
C ALA A 538 -17.73 18.60 3.52
N LYS A 539 -18.05 19.50 2.61
CA LYS A 539 -18.97 20.62 2.86
C LYS A 539 -20.39 20.36 2.36
N TYR A 540 -20.68 19.14 1.85
CA TYR A 540 -21.93 18.82 1.16
C TYR A 540 -22.22 19.75 -0.04
N GLN A 541 -21.18 20.26 -0.69
CA GLN A 541 -21.24 21.19 -1.83
C GLN A 541 -20.79 20.54 -3.14
N LEU A 542 -20.58 19.22 -3.14
CA LEU A 542 -20.16 18.50 -4.34
C LEU A 542 -21.35 18.29 -5.27
N ASP A 543 -21.14 18.56 -6.56
CA ASP A 543 -22.16 18.49 -7.61
C ASP A 543 -22.77 17.08 -7.75
N GLU A 544 -24.10 16.98 -7.82
CA GLU A 544 -24.80 15.70 -7.92
C GLU A 544 -24.84 15.13 -9.34
N THR A 545 -24.59 15.93 -10.38
CA THR A 545 -24.54 15.46 -11.77
C THR A 545 -23.27 14.64 -11.99
N TRP A 546 -22.15 15.16 -11.53
CA TRP A 546 -20.84 14.50 -11.62
C TRP A 546 -20.59 13.50 -10.52
N PHE A 547 -21.19 13.70 -9.33
CA PHE A 547 -20.96 12.83 -8.18
C PHE A 547 -22.28 12.46 -7.49
N PRO A 548 -23.19 11.74 -8.14
CA PRO A 548 -24.47 11.36 -7.54
C PRO A 548 -24.29 10.52 -6.26
N TYR A 549 -25.30 10.57 -5.39
CA TYR A 549 -25.46 9.62 -4.30
C TYR A 549 -25.94 8.28 -4.86
N PHE A 550 -25.39 7.17 -4.37
CA PHE A 550 -25.78 5.84 -4.84
C PHE A 550 -27.19 5.45 -4.38
N ARG A 551 -27.52 5.69 -3.09
CA ARG A 551 -28.85 5.45 -2.51
C ARG A 551 -29.27 6.56 -1.56
N ASP A 552 -28.67 6.60 -0.38
CA ASP A 552 -29.04 7.55 0.66
C ASP A 552 -28.56 8.96 0.32
N LYS A 553 -29.43 9.95 0.54
CA LYS A 553 -29.07 11.37 0.55
C LYS A 553 -28.95 11.86 1.99
N PRO A 554 -28.12 12.89 2.26
CA PRO A 554 -28.01 13.48 3.59
C PRO A 554 -29.36 14.00 4.06
N LEU A 555 -29.71 13.68 5.30
CA LEU A 555 -30.86 14.24 6.00
C LEU A 555 -30.50 15.62 6.59
N ASP A 556 -31.51 16.40 7.02
CA ASP A 556 -31.26 17.71 7.66
C ASP A 556 -30.36 17.62 8.90
N GLU A 557 -30.37 16.47 9.60
CA GLU A 557 -29.51 16.18 10.75
C GLU A 557 -28.05 15.88 10.37
N ASP A 558 -27.78 15.46 9.13
CA ASP A 558 -26.44 15.18 8.60
C ASP A 558 -25.70 16.46 8.17
N LEU A 559 -26.44 17.55 7.96
CA LEU A 559 -25.92 18.82 7.46
C LEU A 559 -25.35 19.70 8.59
N PRO A 560 -24.15 20.27 8.43
CA PRO A 560 -23.65 21.28 9.36
C PRO A 560 -24.57 22.51 9.38
N ALA A 561 -24.72 23.15 10.53
CA ALA A 561 -25.53 24.37 10.68
C ALA A 561 -25.10 25.52 9.74
N ASP A 562 -23.84 25.55 9.31
CA ASP A 562 -23.32 26.52 8.33
C ASP A 562 -23.61 26.14 6.87
N ALA A 563 -23.96 24.88 6.59
CA ALA A 563 -24.32 24.41 5.24
C ALA A 563 -25.77 24.76 4.88
N THR A 564 -26.62 25.02 5.88
CA THR A 564 -27.99 25.53 5.71
C THR A 564 -27.97 27.05 5.48
N GLY A 565 -27.46 27.49 4.34
CA GLY A 565 -27.60 28.87 3.90
C GLY A 565 -29.03 29.19 3.45
N SER A 566 -29.75 29.98 4.24
CA SER A 566 -30.90 30.83 3.87
C SER A 566 -31.70 30.42 2.61
N SER A 567 -32.43 29.32 2.66
CA SER A 567 -33.62 29.17 1.81
C SER A 567 -34.83 29.56 2.65
N SER A 568 -35.48 30.61 2.20
CA SER A 568 -36.74 31.16 2.71
C SER A 568 -37.76 30.06 3.01
N ALA A 569 -38.42 30.20 4.15
CA ALA A 569 -39.66 29.51 4.48
C ALA A 569 -40.62 29.48 3.27
N ALA A 570 -40.90 28.28 2.77
CA ALA A 570 -42.06 28.00 1.94
C ALA A 570 -42.97 27.04 2.70
N PRO A 571 -44.26 27.37 2.89
CA PRO A 571 -45.16 26.55 3.69
C PRO A 571 -45.71 25.38 2.86
N GLY A 572 -45.65 24.18 3.42
CA GLY A 572 -46.56 23.07 3.11
C GLY A 572 -46.36 22.36 1.77
N SER A 573 -45.73 21.19 1.81
CA SER A 573 -46.02 20.12 0.84
C SER A 573 -46.04 18.77 1.57
N ASN A 574 -47.26 18.29 1.83
CA ASN A 574 -47.53 16.95 2.33
C ASN A 574 -47.20 15.92 1.23
N SER A 575 -46.01 15.31 1.30
CA SER A 575 -45.70 14.11 0.52
C SER A 575 -46.02 12.86 1.34
N LEU A 576 -47.18 12.27 1.04
CA LEU A 576 -47.59 10.93 1.47
C LEU A 576 -46.89 9.90 0.58
N ARG A 577 -45.68 9.45 0.95
CA ARG A 577 -45.09 8.21 0.40
C ARG A 577 -44.44 7.37 1.51
N ASN A 578 -45.17 6.30 1.85
CA ASN A 578 -44.81 5.03 2.49
C ASN A 578 -43.63 5.00 3.51
N PRO A 579 -43.89 4.81 4.81
CA PRO A 579 -42.85 4.61 5.83
C PRO A 579 -42.39 3.15 5.82
N ARG A 580 -41.48 2.78 4.91
CA ARG A 580 -40.85 1.46 4.94
C ARG A 580 -39.39 1.63 5.37
N ILE A 581 -39.14 1.22 6.62
CA ILE A 581 -37.86 1.19 7.35
C ILE A 581 -37.31 2.58 7.71
N LYS A 582 -37.95 3.26 8.67
CA LYS A 582 -37.25 4.22 9.51
C LYS A 582 -36.56 3.43 10.62
N ALA A 583 -35.23 3.33 10.56
CA ALA A 583 -34.44 2.75 11.63
C ALA A 583 -34.44 3.70 12.84
N SER A 584 -34.62 3.18 14.06
CA SER A 584 -34.74 3.92 15.32
C SER A 584 -33.46 4.66 15.78
N TRP A 585 -32.48 4.83 14.88
CA TRP A 585 -31.14 5.39 15.14
C TRP A 585 -31.08 6.92 14.96
N ALA A 586 -32.14 7.54 14.44
CA ALA A 586 -32.20 8.97 14.08
C ALA A 586 -32.95 9.84 15.09
N GLN A 587 -32.88 9.53 16.39
CA GLN A 587 -33.44 10.41 17.42
C GLN A 587 -32.47 10.57 18.58
N HIS A 588 -31.76 11.71 18.60
CA HIS A 588 -31.47 12.57 19.77
C HIS A 588 -30.17 13.36 19.57
N SER A 589 -30.20 14.43 18.77
CA SER A 589 -29.10 15.41 18.72
C SER A 589 -29.55 16.78 19.23
N ALA A 590 -29.58 16.93 20.55
CA ALA A 590 -29.56 18.26 21.18
C ALA A 590 -29.01 18.17 22.61
N LYS A 591 -27.76 18.62 22.76
CA LYS A 591 -27.05 19.09 23.98
C LYS A 591 -25.94 18.18 24.52
N SER A 592 -24.72 18.34 23.98
CA SER A 592 -23.48 18.26 24.78
C SER A 592 -22.32 19.01 24.09
N GLY A 593 -21.37 19.47 24.92
CA GLY A 593 -20.40 20.54 24.66
C GLY A 593 -19.34 20.29 23.58
N GLN A 594 -18.77 21.39 23.09
CA GLN A 594 -18.00 21.52 21.85
C GLN A 594 -16.58 20.93 21.83
N GLN A 595 -16.03 20.38 22.92
CA GLN A 595 -14.59 20.05 22.97
C GLN A 595 -14.19 18.60 22.72
N ASN A 596 -15.14 17.67 22.47
CA ASN A 596 -14.78 16.27 22.25
C ASN A 596 -15.69 15.52 21.26
N ARG A 597 -16.30 16.22 20.29
CA ARG A 597 -17.13 15.54 19.29
C ARG A 597 -16.24 14.71 18.36
N PRO A 598 -16.63 13.46 18.03
CA PRO A 598 -15.89 12.65 17.08
C PRO A 598 -15.83 13.37 15.72
N LYS A 599 -14.65 13.39 15.09
CA LYS A 599 -14.45 13.98 13.77
C LYS A 599 -15.28 13.21 12.73
N GLN A 600 -15.91 13.93 11.80
CA GLN A 600 -16.53 13.30 10.64
C GLN A 600 -15.44 12.64 9.79
N ARG A 601 -15.70 11.42 9.31
CA ARG A 601 -14.77 10.68 8.46
C ARG A 601 -15.18 10.71 7.00
N ILE A 602 -14.20 10.88 6.13
CA ILE A 602 -14.38 10.96 4.68
C ILE A 602 -13.41 9.97 4.04
N PHE A 603 -13.99 8.96 3.40
CA PHE A 603 -13.29 7.91 2.69
C PHE A 603 -13.29 8.19 1.20
N CYS A 604 -12.19 7.85 0.54
CA CYS A 604 -12.08 7.90 -0.90
C CYS A 604 -11.48 6.60 -1.44
N TYR A 605 -12.02 6.10 -2.54
CA TYR A 605 -11.40 5.04 -3.32
C TYR A 605 -11.22 5.48 -4.78
N VAL A 606 -10.02 5.35 -5.31
CA VAL A 606 -9.72 5.66 -6.72
C VAL A 606 -9.35 4.38 -7.46
N ALA A 607 -10.25 3.90 -8.30
CA ALA A 607 -9.99 2.73 -9.13
C ALA A 607 -9.01 3.09 -10.27
N GLY A 608 -7.96 2.29 -10.41
CA GLY A 608 -6.93 2.49 -11.43
C GLY A 608 -5.67 3.21 -10.94
N GLY A 609 -5.54 3.50 -9.64
CA GLY A 609 -4.34 4.09 -9.05
C GLY A 609 -4.54 5.46 -8.38
N ILE A 610 -3.79 5.72 -7.31
CA ILE A 610 -3.64 7.06 -6.70
C ILE A 610 -2.21 7.54 -6.83
N THR A 611 -2.00 8.85 -6.88
CA THR A 611 -0.66 9.45 -6.93
C THR A 611 -0.18 9.90 -5.56
N TYR A 612 1.13 10.12 -5.40
CA TYR A 612 1.68 10.63 -4.14
C TYR A 612 1.19 12.05 -3.78
N SER A 613 0.85 12.89 -4.76
CA SER A 613 0.25 14.21 -4.49
C SER A 613 -1.21 14.12 -4.05
N GLU A 614 -1.96 13.14 -4.55
CA GLU A 614 -3.29 12.81 -4.04
C GLU A 614 -3.23 12.22 -2.62
N VAL A 615 -2.21 11.40 -2.31
CA VAL A 615 -1.92 10.92 -0.95
C VAL A 615 -1.64 12.09 0.00
N ARG A 616 -0.70 12.99 -0.37
CA ARG A 616 -0.37 14.21 0.39
C ARG A 616 -1.62 15.03 0.71
N SER A 617 -2.54 15.14 -0.26
CA SER A 617 -3.78 15.91 -0.12
C SER A 617 -4.68 15.42 1.03
N MET A 618 -4.61 14.14 1.44
CA MET A 618 -5.41 13.64 2.57
C MET A 618 -4.93 14.21 3.90
N TYR A 619 -3.61 14.32 4.07
CA TYR A 619 -3.00 14.91 5.26
C TYR A 619 -3.28 16.41 5.30
N GLU A 620 -3.07 17.12 4.19
CA GLU A 620 -3.37 18.55 4.07
C GLU A 620 -4.84 18.86 4.39
N LEU A 621 -5.79 18.04 3.91
CA LEU A 621 -7.21 18.22 4.20
C LEU A 621 -7.54 17.91 5.67
N THR A 622 -6.91 16.92 6.28
CA THR A 622 -7.11 16.59 7.69
C THR A 622 -6.51 17.66 8.62
N GLU A 623 -5.41 18.30 8.22
CA GLU A 623 -4.86 19.43 8.99
C GLU A 623 -5.69 20.70 8.80
N ALA A 624 -6.10 20.98 7.56
CA ALA A 624 -6.87 22.18 7.22
C ALA A 624 -8.34 22.10 7.65
N THR A 625 -8.86 20.91 7.93
CA THR A 625 -10.25 20.70 8.33
C THR A 625 -10.30 19.80 9.55
N ASN A 626 -11.18 20.06 10.51
CA ASN A 626 -11.32 19.19 11.68
C ASN A 626 -12.09 17.88 11.35
N LYS A 627 -11.66 17.15 10.31
CA LYS A 627 -12.25 15.93 9.76
C LYS A 627 -11.14 14.96 9.38
N ASP A 628 -11.45 13.66 9.39
CA ASP A 628 -10.47 12.64 9.02
C ASP A 628 -10.67 12.18 7.57
N PHE A 629 -9.62 12.32 6.76
CA PHE A 629 -9.62 11.83 5.38
C PHE A 629 -8.77 10.58 5.23
N PHE A 630 -9.29 9.62 4.46
CA PHE A 630 -8.60 8.38 4.11
C PHE A 630 -8.76 8.12 2.62
N VAL A 631 -7.70 7.64 1.96
CA VAL A 631 -7.72 7.30 0.54
C VAL A 631 -7.19 5.91 0.30
N GLY A 632 -7.78 5.20 -0.66
CA GLY A 632 -7.24 3.95 -1.15
C GLY A 632 -7.44 3.69 -2.63
N SER A 633 -6.82 2.61 -3.08
CA SER A 633 -6.68 2.23 -4.48
C SER A 633 -6.25 0.76 -4.59
N GLU A 634 -5.99 0.25 -5.78
CA GLU A 634 -5.20 -0.99 -5.94
C GLU A 634 -3.70 -0.72 -5.81
N VAL A 635 -3.25 0.48 -6.20
CA VAL A 635 -1.82 0.84 -6.21
C VAL A 635 -1.61 2.34 -6.04
N ILE A 636 -0.43 2.73 -5.52
CA ILE A 636 0.09 4.10 -5.61
C ILE A 636 0.97 4.22 -6.85
N LEU A 637 0.51 4.98 -7.84
CA LEU A 637 1.18 5.20 -9.11
C LEU A 637 2.34 6.18 -8.99
N LYS A 638 3.48 5.77 -9.53
CA LYS A 638 4.53 6.66 -10.00
C LYS A 638 4.21 7.13 -11.43
N PRO A 639 4.72 8.27 -11.90
CA PRO A 639 4.49 8.71 -13.28
C PRO A 639 4.89 7.68 -14.33
N ARG A 640 6.00 6.96 -14.09
CA ARG A 640 6.42 5.82 -14.92
C ARG A 640 5.37 4.70 -14.96
N ASP A 641 4.74 4.38 -13.84
CA ASP A 641 3.71 3.33 -13.76
C ASP A 641 2.49 3.72 -14.59
N PHE A 642 2.10 5.01 -14.58
CA PHE A 642 1.01 5.51 -15.42
C PHE A 642 1.33 5.36 -16.91
N LEU A 643 2.54 5.70 -17.35
CA LEU A 643 2.98 5.51 -18.74
C LEU A 643 2.96 4.03 -19.16
N ILE A 644 3.38 3.13 -18.26
CA ILE A 644 3.30 1.67 -18.49
C ILE A 644 1.84 1.23 -18.60
N GLY A 645 0.96 1.72 -17.71
CA GLY A 645 -0.48 1.47 -17.75
C GLY A 645 -1.08 1.83 -19.10
N LEU A 646 -0.74 3.00 -19.65
CA LEU A 646 -1.18 3.43 -20.99
C LEU A 646 -0.71 2.50 -22.11
N GLN A 647 0.43 1.83 -21.97
CA GLN A 647 0.87 0.82 -22.94
C GLN A 647 0.13 -0.51 -22.76
N SER A 648 -0.19 -0.87 -21.51
CA SER A 648 -0.84 -2.12 -21.14
C SER A 648 -2.32 -2.19 -21.50
N VAL A 649 -2.99 -1.05 -21.68
CA VAL A 649 -4.41 -1.01 -22.12
C VAL A 649 -4.58 -1.20 -23.63
N ASP A 650 -3.49 -1.28 -24.38
CA ASP A 650 -3.54 -1.45 -25.83
C ASP A 650 -4.21 -2.76 -26.24
N LYS A 651 -5.01 -2.75 -27.31
CA LYS A 651 -5.69 -3.95 -27.81
C LYS A 651 -4.73 -5.04 -28.26
N ALA A 652 -3.50 -4.69 -28.64
CA ALA A 652 -2.45 -5.64 -29.00
C ALA A 652 -1.92 -6.43 -27.79
N LYS A 653 -2.15 -5.96 -26.56
CA LYS A 653 -1.76 -6.65 -25.33
C LYS A 653 -2.87 -7.59 -24.88
N LYS A 654 -2.59 -8.89 -24.92
CA LYS A 654 -3.50 -9.94 -24.42
C LYS A 654 -3.17 -10.25 -22.95
N ILE A 655 -4.08 -10.93 -22.26
CA ILE A 655 -3.91 -11.28 -20.84
C ILE A 655 -2.54 -11.94 -20.54
N PRO A 656 -2.04 -12.91 -21.34
CA PRO A 656 -0.72 -13.52 -21.08
C PRO A 656 0.46 -12.54 -21.19
N ASP A 657 0.30 -11.42 -21.91
CA ASP A 657 1.35 -10.41 -22.09
C ASP A 657 1.42 -9.39 -20.93
N LEU A 658 0.43 -9.43 -20.03
CA LEU A 658 0.18 -8.40 -19.02
C LEU A 658 0.56 -8.80 -17.60
N ASP A 659 0.92 -10.08 -17.40
CA ASP A 659 1.33 -10.65 -16.11
C ASP A 659 0.45 -10.20 -14.93
N ILE A 660 -0.86 -10.37 -15.08
CA ILE A 660 -1.86 -9.87 -14.12
C ILE A 660 -1.98 -10.87 -12.95
N PRO A 661 -1.61 -10.49 -11.71
CA PRO A 661 -1.65 -11.40 -10.56
C PRO A 661 -3.04 -11.99 -10.28
N LEU A 662 -4.08 -11.18 -10.45
CA LEU A 662 -5.46 -11.62 -10.30
C LEU A 662 -5.81 -12.76 -11.27
N TYR A 663 -5.35 -12.70 -12.52
CA TYR A 663 -5.58 -13.76 -13.50
C TYR A 663 -4.89 -15.06 -13.07
N HIS A 664 -3.63 -14.99 -12.64
CA HIS A 664 -2.91 -16.15 -12.11
C HIS A 664 -3.61 -16.75 -10.88
N LYS A 665 -4.12 -15.90 -9.99
CA LYS A 665 -4.88 -16.32 -8.80
C LYS A 665 -6.16 -17.07 -9.19
N LEU A 666 -6.91 -16.56 -10.17
CA LEU A 666 -8.14 -17.21 -10.66
C LEU A 666 -7.87 -18.53 -11.41
N GLN A 667 -6.66 -18.74 -11.90
CA GLN A 667 -6.24 -19.98 -12.56
C GLN A 667 -5.52 -20.97 -11.65
N ARG A 668 -5.30 -20.61 -10.37
CA ARG A 668 -4.60 -21.47 -9.42
C ARG A 668 -5.35 -22.81 -9.30
N PRO A 669 -4.67 -23.96 -9.43
CA PRO A 669 -5.29 -25.25 -9.21
C PRO A 669 -5.90 -25.34 -7.80
N SER A 670 -7.05 -25.99 -7.68
CA SER A 670 -7.67 -26.21 -6.37
C SER A 670 -7.08 -27.38 -5.59
N GLU A 671 -6.24 -28.21 -6.20
CA GLU A 671 -5.63 -29.37 -5.55
C GLU A 671 -4.57 -28.95 -4.51
N ALA A 672 -4.64 -29.56 -3.33
CA ALA A 672 -3.62 -29.37 -2.30
C ALA A 672 -2.31 -30.10 -2.66
N PRO A 673 -1.13 -29.56 -2.30
CA PRO A 673 0.14 -30.23 -2.54
C PRO A 673 0.20 -31.63 -1.91
N LEU A 674 0.70 -32.62 -2.67
CA LEU A 674 0.73 -34.02 -2.24
C LEU A 674 1.49 -34.25 -0.93
N HIS A 675 2.54 -33.46 -0.66
CA HIS A 675 3.32 -33.57 0.58
C HIS A 675 2.52 -33.24 1.84
N LEU A 676 1.37 -32.56 1.73
CA LEU A 676 0.49 -32.31 2.89
C LEU A 676 -0.23 -33.56 3.37
N PHE A 677 -0.35 -34.59 2.52
CA PHE A 677 -0.96 -35.87 2.86
C PHE A 677 0.06 -36.89 3.39
N GLU A 678 1.34 -36.58 3.36
CA GLU A 678 2.40 -37.45 3.90
C GLU A 678 2.36 -37.45 5.44
N VAL A 679 2.14 -38.63 6.04
CA VAL A 679 2.39 -38.85 7.46
C VAL A 679 3.87 -39.23 7.63
N PRO A 680 4.66 -38.57 8.50
CA PRO A 680 6.02 -38.99 8.78
C PRO A 680 6.04 -40.46 9.21
N LYS A 681 6.77 -41.32 8.48
CA LYS A 681 7.00 -42.71 8.93
C LYS A 681 7.66 -42.67 10.30
N ALA A 682 7.11 -43.39 11.27
CA ALA A 682 7.76 -43.57 12.57
C ALA A 682 9.21 -44.03 12.34
N PRO A 683 10.20 -43.51 13.08
CA PRO A 683 11.56 -44.00 12.96
C PRO A 683 11.54 -45.51 13.17
N VAL A 684 12.03 -46.24 12.16
CA VAL A 684 12.18 -47.70 12.26
C VAL A 684 13.17 -47.93 13.40
N VAL A 685 12.66 -48.35 14.55
CA VAL A 685 13.50 -48.88 15.63
C VAL A 685 14.23 -50.06 15.02
N PRO A 686 15.57 -50.08 14.96
CA PRO A 686 16.29 -51.25 14.49
C PRO A 686 15.86 -52.43 15.37
N GLN A 687 15.20 -53.42 14.79
CA GLN A 687 14.94 -54.68 15.48
C GLN A 687 16.31 -55.31 15.75
N VAL A 688 16.76 -55.26 17.00
CA VAL A 688 17.87 -56.07 17.46
C VAL A 688 17.40 -57.51 17.39
N ASN A 689 17.95 -58.28 16.45
CA ASN A 689 17.70 -59.72 16.33
C ASN A 689 18.12 -60.41 17.65
N PRO A 690 17.24 -61.23 18.29
CA PRO A 690 17.60 -62.00 19.49
C PRO A 690 18.57 -63.17 19.25
N SER A 691 19.19 -63.29 18.07
CA SER A 691 19.94 -64.48 17.63
C SER A 691 21.47 -64.34 17.63
N GLN A 692 22.03 -63.38 18.36
CA GLN A 692 23.49 -63.26 18.55
C GLN A 692 23.93 -63.14 20.02
N MET A 693 23.20 -63.76 20.96
CA MET A 693 23.68 -64.01 22.33
C MET A 693 23.83 -65.51 22.62
N SER A 694 24.71 -66.16 21.86
CA SER A 694 25.19 -67.51 22.21
C SER A 694 26.50 -67.78 21.48
N ASN A 695 27.54 -67.03 21.83
CA ASN A 695 28.94 -67.40 21.59
C ASN A 695 29.85 -66.45 22.38
N MET A 696 29.96 -66.70 23.68
CA MET A 696 31.19 -66.58 24.47
C MET A 696 30.88 -66.95 25.92
N ALA A 697 30.70 -68.25 26.16
CA ALA A 697 30.92 -68.85 27.46
C ALA A 697 32.22 -69.63 27.34
N GLY A 698 33.28 -69.13 27.99
CA GLY A 698 34.57 -69.81 28.03
C GLY A 698 35.62 -69.00 28.78
N LEU A 699 35.95 -69.48 29.97
CA LEU A 699 37.17 -69.20 30.76
C LEU A 699 37.09 -68.03 31.78
N SER A 700 36.38 -68.31 32.87
CA SER A 700 36.89 -68.42 34.25
C SER A 700 38.31 -67.88 34.56
N VAL A 701 38.44 -67.07 35.62
CA VAL A 701 39.08 -67.36 36.92
C VAL A 701 39.64 -66.07 37.60
N ASN A 702 39.11 -65.82 38.81
CA ASN A 702 39.67 -65.19 40.03
C ASN A 702 40.03 -63.69 40.17
N ALA A 703 39.49 -63.16 41.28
CA ALA A 703 40.13 -62.45 42.39
C ALA A 703 39.71 -60.97 42.61
N SER A 704 38.95 -60.77 43.69
CA SER A 704 38.78 -59.51 44.46
C SER A 704 40.04 -59.23 45.32
N PRO A 705 40.15 -58.13 46.12
CA PRO A 705 39.39 -56.87 46.19
C PRO A 705 40.30 -55.59 46.29
N ASN A 706 39.65 -54.42 46.50
CA ASN A 706 40.13 -53.19 47.19
C ASN A 706 40.41 -51.86 46.42
N THR A 707 39.57 -50.87 46.77
CA THR A 707 39.82 -49.45 47.18
C THR A 707 40.59 -48.48 46.28
N ASN A 708 39.94 -47.40 45.79
CA ASN A 708 39.93 -46.03 46.37
C ASN A 708 39.62 -44.91 45.35
N ASN A 709 38.85 -43.92 45.82
CA ASN A 709 38.83 -42.48 45.53
C ASN A 709 38.75 -41.90 44.09
N GLN A 710 37.56 -41.35 43.78
CA GLN A 710 37.22 -39.95 43.40
C GLN A 710 38.02 -39.14 42.32
N PRO A 711 37.43 -38.06 41.75
CA PRO A 711 37.26 -37.91 40.30
C PRO A 711 38.17 -36.83 39.68
N SER A 712 38.38 -36.89 38.36
CA SER A 712 38.74 -35.70 37.58
C SER A 712 38.40 -35.82 36.09
N THR A 713 37.98 -34.68 35.57
CA THR A 713 37.79 -34.27 34.18
C THR A 713 39.02 -34.50 33.32
N ASN A 714 38.83 -34.84 32.03
CA ASN A 714 39.44 -34.13 30.89
C ASN A 714 39.14 -34.82 29.55
N LEU A 715 38.71 -34.01 28.58
CA LEU A 715 38.91 -34.24 27.14
C LEU A 715 40.32 -33.79 26.74
N PRO A 716 40.92 -34.41 25.71
CA PRO A 716 41.69 -33.61 24.76
C PRO A 716 41.51 -34.01 23.28
N SER A 717 41.75 -33.00 22.44
CA SER A 717 41.85 -32.99 20.99
C SER A 717 43.13 -33.65 20.45
N HIS A 718 43.09 -34.13 19.21
CA HIS A 718 44.21 -34.30 18.27
C HIS A 718 43.57 -34.58 16.88
N TYR A 719 44.00 -34.10 15.70
CA TYR A 719 45.35 -34.03 15.12
C TYR A 719 45.46 -32.98 13.99
N GLN A 720 46.71 -32.62 13.73
CA GLN A 720 47.27 -31.58 12.88
C GLN A 720 47.83 -32.10 11.52
N THR A 721 47.74 -31.25 10.48
CA THR A 721 48.79 -30.81 9.51
C THR A 721 49.48 -31.77 8.50
N ARG A 722 49.55 -31.33 7.22
CA ARG A 722 50.70 -31.40 6.26
C ARG A 722 50.39 -30.47 5.04
N LEU A 723 51.05 -29.33 4.81
CA LEU A 723 52.39 -29.03 4.20
C LEU A 723 52.43 -28.87 2.65
N SER A 724 52.43 -27.60 2.22
CA SER A 724 53.32 -26.87 1.25
C SER A 724 53.65 -27.36 -0.18
N ARG A 725 53.50 -26.46 -1.19
CA ARG A 725 54.59 -26.03 -2.12
C ARG A 725 54.27 -24.77 -3.00
N GLN A 726 55.35 -23.98 -3.19
CA GLN A 726 55.69 -22.76 -3.99
C GLN A 726 54.97 -22.49 -5.34
N GLN A 727 54.59 -21.25 -5.73
CA GLN A 727 55.30 -19.98 -6.10
C GLN A 727 55.84 -19.92 -7.56
N GLU A 728 55.33 -18.97 -8.37
CA GLU A 728 56.10 -17.96 -9.13
C GLU A 728 55.17 -16.89 -9.83
N PRO A 729 55.69 -15.70 -10.23
CA PRO A 729 54.93 -14.44 -10.36
C PRO A 729 54.93 -13.79 -11.76
N GLU A 730 54.01 -12.85 -12.02
CA GLU A 730 54.12 -11.90 -13.15
C GLU A 730 53.78 -10.45 -12.77
N GLN A 731 54.32 -9.52 -13.57
CA GLN A 731 54.82 -8.19 -13.21
C GLN A 731 53.82 -7.02 -13.36
N LYS A 732 54.17 -5.97 -12.61
CA LYS A 732 53.78 -4.56 -12.61
C LYS A 732 53.35 -3.95 -13.96
N ASP A 733 52.42 -3.00 -13.88
CA ASP A 733 52.69 -1.66 -14.45
C ASP A 733 52.03 -0.49 -13.71
N LYS A 734 52.79 0.59 -13.54
CA LYS A 734 52.42 1.86 -12.89
C LYS A 734 52.10 2.90 -13.97
N LYS A 735 50.98 3.63 -13.86
CA LYS A 735 50.89 5.00 -14.41
C LYS A 735 50.19 5.96 -13.44
N LYS A 736 50.93 7.03 -13.13
CA LYS A 736 50.51 8.25 -12.43
C LYS A 736 49.80 9.20 -13.41
N SER A 737 48.77 9.91 -12.96
CA SER A 737 48.29 11.19 -13.53
C SER A 737 47.45 11.89 -12.44
N LYS A 738 47.90 12.93 -11.72
CA LYS A 738 47.95 14.37 -12.07
C LYS A 738 46.72 14.88 -12.85
N LEU A 739 45.73 15.43 -12.14
CA LEU A 739 45.00 16.64 -12.56
C LEU A 739 44.31 17.30 -11.36
N LYS A 740 44.90 18.41 -10.93
CA LYS A 740 44.34 19.44 -10.03
C LYS A 740 43.84 20.58 -10.92
N LYS A 741 42.78 21.27 -10.43
CA LYS A 741 42.14 22.50 -10.90
C LYS A 741 41.13 22.30 -12.04
N PHE A 742 39.86 22.63 -11.77
CA PHE A 742 39.16 23.79 -12.34
C PHE A 742 37.83 23.98 -11.59
N PHE A 743 37.75 25.03 -10.78
CA PHE A 743 36.49 25.66 -10.35
C PHE A 743 36.60 27.13 -10.76
N LYS A 744 35.76 27.52 -11.71
CA LYS A 744 35.15 28.85 -11.80
C LYS A 744 33.84 28.72 -12.54
#